data_AF-A0A9E3I6R5-F1
#
_entry.id   AF-A0A9E3I6R5-F1
#
_cell.length_a   1.000
_cell.length_b   1.000
_cell.length_c   1.000
_cell.angle_alpha   90.00
_cell.angle_beta   90.00
_cell.angle_gamma   90.00
#
_symmetry.space_group_name_H-M   'P 1'
#
loop_
_entity.id
_entity.type
_entity.pdbx_description
1 polymer ?
#
loop_
_entity_poly.entity_id
_entity_poly.type
_entity_poly.pdbx_seq_one_letter_code
_entity_poly.pdbx_strand_id
1 'polypeptide(L)'
;MRKTCLLPAIFLMAIASCQKAKLASAQQETPITIVYSSQASGVERLAAKEVRRYLYLRTGKLLPIMQYVSSLDFDASLIVIARKDRDIIKRIQDKYTGLASSITALKPQQYQIKTLKSMNKPVVLICGGDEFGTLYGAYRFIEHFGVRFYLHGDVLPDKKISLKMPDLDEQGKPLFELRGIHPFHDFPEGPDWWNIDDYKAILAQLPKLRMNFFGLHCYPEGGVGPEPAVWIGKPDDVYPDGRVRFSSQSRHFTTHGDTWGYKLKDTADYSFGADLLFDRNDYGPDYMKGMTPWPKTARDRNEVFNRFGMVLNEAFGFARELGIKTCIGTEVPLTIPKMVKEHLKEEGKNPDEPAVVQNIYEGMFQRIMKTHPLDYYWFWTPEGWTWGGAKDEQVAATEKNMLLAVKAAKKVGAPFTLATCGWVLGPPKDRAQFDNVLPKEMPFSCINRQVGFEPVEPSFAHLQGRPKWAIPWMEDDPAMIIPQLWAGRMRRDAADALAYGCTGLMGIHWRTHVLGPNVSALARAGWEQSGWNPNFGKKFESPKLKFTEGREGGSVAAFPNSPMDGTEDDTLYQTVRYNMNAYHLKVPNGEYKVTLQFCEPHYNEAGKRVFGVELQGKRVIDKLDVFAKVGKNKALDYKFEDVKITNGLLDISFVKAVEFPCIAAIVVEGQSCIRKINCGGPAYKDYESDLPSSGTDSRSRDLPTDDFYADWALTQFGPWAAEPIAKLFASLDGGPSAVTQGQGNTNLPRPSTWVGGPGGIKPDARPWEKVSAEYGFVDELAKLRPQIKGPGNLERFDYWLNTFRYLRAVGQVNCTWARFNAAMKKVKDEKQADARKELARQTVLPLRKELVAQVADVHRYLLATITTTGGMGNVTNWQQHVMPTLLSQPGRELAKILGQELPEDAMPMDKYDGSPRVIVPTVRSSLAAGEDLRLKVIILTQKQPKNAFLYWRPMGTEQYIMVALTHITRGVYSVTISAREIKISDLEYHIKVTADNGRSIYFPATAPRIDQTVVIIQ
;
A
#
# COMPACT_ATOMS: atom_id res chain seq x y z
N MET A 1 41.02 -94.68 8.17
CA MET A 1 42.23 -94.15 7.50
C MET A 1 41.84 -92.90 6.72
N ARG A 2 42.62 -91.81 6.86
CA ARG A 2 42.92 -90.71 5.90
C ARG A 2 41.74 -90.11 5.07
N LYS A 3 41.34 -88.84 5.31
CA LYS A 3 41.95 -87.56 4.86
C LYS A 3 41.56 -87.14 3.41
N THR A 4 40.84 -86.00 3.32
CA THR A 4 40.98 -84.86 2.34
C THR A 4 40.74 -85.14 0.84
N CYS A 5 40.19 -84.25 -0.02
CA CYS A 5 40.08 -82.79 -0.14
C CYS A 5 38.92 -82.45 -1.15
N LEU A 6 38.10 -81.38 -0.97
CA LEU A 6 38.21 -80.02 -1.58
C LEU A 6 38.48 -80.01 -3.11
N LEU A 7 37.84 -79.23 -3.99
CA LEU A 7 36.71 -78.27 -4.02
C LEU A 7 36.44 -77.95 -5.54
N PRO A 8 35.32 -77.30 -5.93
CA PRO A 8 34.75 -77.25 -7.29
C PRO A 8 34.90 -75.90 -8.04
N ALA A 9 34.24 -75.83 -9.20
CA ALA A 9 33.58 -74.66 -9.81
C ALA A 9 34.40 -73.69 -10.68
N ILE A 10 34.54 -74.06 -11.96
CA ILE A 10 34.79 -73.14 -13.07
C ILE A 10 33.43 -72.79 -13.70
N PHE A 11 32.73 -71.78 -13.18
CA PHE A 11 31.65 -71.08 -13.91
C PHE A 11 31.27 -69.74 -13.24
N LEU A 12 32.27 -68.92 -12.87
CA LEU A 12 32.05 -67.62 -12.21
C LEU A 12 33.09 -66.55 -12.57
N MET A 13 33.60 -66.55 -13.82
CA MET A 13 34.65 -65.62 -14.26
C MET A 13 34.40 -64.89 -15.60
N ALA A 14 33.14 -64.74 -16.03
CA ALA A 14 32.83 -63.93 -17.23
C ALA A 14 31.79 -62.80 -17.02
N ILE A 15 31.18 -62.69 -15.83
CA ILE A 15 30.19 -61.62 -15.52
C ILE A 15 30.77 -60.55 -14.57
N ALA A 16 31.95 -60.77 -13.99
CA ALA A 16 32.57 -59.85 -13.03
C ALA A 16 33.50 -58.77 -13.65
N SER A 17 33.88 -58.88 -14.93
CA SER A 17 34.78 -57.90 -15.58
C SER A 17 34.03 -56.78 -16.35
N CYS A 18 32.73 -56.94 -16.63
CA CYS A 18 31.91 -55.91 -17.27
C CYS A 18 31.06 -55.09 -16.28
N GLN A 19 31.00 -55.50 -15.00
CA GLN A 19 30.37 -54.72 -13.91
C GLN A 19 31.35 -53.84 -13.12
N LYS A 20 32.66 -53.91 -13.38
CA LYS A 20 33.65 -52.98 -12.80
C LYS A 20 34.02 -51.81 -13.71
N ALA A 21 33.49 -51.73 -14.93
CA ALA A 21 33.70 -50.61 -15.87
C ALA A 21 32.43 -49.76 -16.09
N LYS A 22 31.37 -49.97 -15.30
CA LYS A 22 30.18 -49.12 -15.21
C LYS A 22 29.81 -48.78 -13.76
N LEU A 23 30.80 -48.66 -12.88
CA LEU A 23 30.71 -47.67 -11.81
C LEU A 23 31.05 -46.34 -12.46
N ALA A 24 30.00 -45.67 -12.92
CA ALA A 24 30.03 -44.31 -13.38
C ALA A 24 30.91 -43.47 -12.43
N SER A 25 31.73 -42.61 -13.01
CA SER A 25 32.26 -41.44 -12.34
C SER A 25 31.08 -40.62 -11.81
N ALA A 26 30.56 -40.97 -10.65
CA ALA A 26 29.83 -40.04 -9.82
C ALA A 26 30.88 -39.00 -9.42
N GLN A 27 30.92 -37.87 -10.13
CA GLN A 27 31.62 -36.68 -9.67
C GLN A 27 31.14 -36.44 -8.24
N GLN A 28 32.01 -36.72 -7.28
CA GLN A 28 31.78 -36.44 -5.87
C GLN A 28 31.58 -34.92 -5.79
N GLU A 29 30.33 -34.47 -5.61
CA GLU A 29 30.02 -33.04 -5.55
C GLU A 29 30.85 -32.42 -4.43
N THR A 30 31.70 -31.45 -4.77
CA THR A 30 32.55 -30.76 -3.81
C THR A 30 31.66 -30.10 -2.75
N PRO A 31 31.86 -30.36 -1.43
CA PRO A 31 31.03 -29.79 -0.38
C PRO A 31 31.12 -28.26 -0.41
N ILE A 32 29.95 -27.59 -0.40
CA ILE A 32 29.83 -26.13 -0.39
C ILE A 32 29.62 -25.65 1.03
N THR A 33 30.40 -24.67 1.48
CA THR A 33 30.27 -24.10 2.84
C THR A 33 30.01 -22.60 2.79
N ILE A 34 29.10 -22.13 3.63
CA ILE A 34 28.86 -20.69 3.86
C ILE A 34 29.83 -20.23 4.95
N VAL A 35 30.53 -19.13 4.69
CA VAL A 35 31.54 -18.59 5.60
C VAL A 35 31.26 -17.12 5.87
N TYR A 36 31.32 -16.74 7.15
CA TYR A 36 31.30 -15.35 7.59
C TYR A 36 32.53 -15.04 8.48
N SER A 37 32.88 -13.76 8.63
CA SER A 37 34.05 -13.33 9.41
C SER A 37 33.90 -13.59 10.92
N SER A 38 35.00 -13.87 11.64
CA SER A 38 34.97 -13.85 13.11
C SER A 38 34.52 -12.51 13.71
N GLN A 39 34.75 -11.42 12.99
CA GLN A 39 34.33 -10.06 13.34
C GLN A 39 32.94 -9.68 12.81
N ALA A 40 32.16 -10.66 12.30
CA ALA A 40 30.86 -10.41 11.70
C ALA A 40 29.86 -9.80 12.70
N SER A 41 29.13 -8.77 12.27
CA SER A 41 27.99 -8.22 13.01
C SER A 41 26.81 -9.22 13.07
N GLY A 42 25.81 -8.93 13.89
CA GLY A 42 24.56 -9.70 13.92
C GLY A 42 23.86 -9.75 12.55
N VAL A 43 23.93 -8.64 11.80
CA VAL A 43 23.38 -8.53 10.44
C VAL A 43 24.16 -9.38 9.43
N GLU A 44 25.49 -9.44 9.51
CA GLU A 44 26.30 -10.34 8.68
C GLU A 44 26.01 -11.82 8.98
N ARG A 45 25.79 -12.18 10.25
CA ARG A 45 25.35 -13.53 10.63
C ARG A 45 23.94 -13.86 10.13
N LEU A 46 23.01 -12.89 10.21
CA LEU A 46 21.68 -13.03 9.63
C LEU A 46 21.75 -13.27 8.12
N ALA A 47 22.58 -12.50 7.39
CA ALA A 47 22.80 -12.68 5.96
C ALA A 47 23.27 -14.11 5.64
N ALA A 48 24.20 -14.66 6.41
CA ALA A 48 24.65 -16.05 6.25
C ALA A 48 23.55 -17.08 6.52
N LYS A 49 22.73 -16.87 7.56
CA LYS A 49 21.60 -17.75 7.88
C LYS A 49 20.50 -17.70 6.81
N GLU A 50 20.19 -16.52 6.27
CA GLU A 50 19.19 -16.37 5.21
C GLU A 50 19.65 -17.03 3.90
N VAL A 51 20.93 -16.87 3.53
CA VAL A 51 21.48 -17.62 2.38
C VAL A 51 21.34 -19.13 2.59
N ARG A 52 21.71 -19.64 3.77
CA ARG A 52 21.52 -21.07 4.09
C ARG A 52 20.05 -21.48 3.97
N ARG A 53 19.15 -20.74 4.59
CA ARG A 53 17.71 -21.01 4.63
C ARG A 53 17.13 -21.16 3.23
N TYR A 54 17.35 -20.18 2.35
CA TYR A 54 16.76 -20.23 1.02
C TYR A 54 17.42 -21.25 0.10
N LEU A 55 18.73 -21.47 0.21
CA LEU A 55 19.38 -22.58 -0.49
C LEU A 55 18.81 -23.93 -0.04
N TYR A 56 18.58 -24.12 1.26
CA TYR A 56 17.94 -25.32 1.79
C TYR A 56 16.51 -25.50 1.24
N LEU A 57 15.68 -24.45 1.26
CA LEU A 57 14.32 -24.51 0.71
C LEU A 57 14.32 -24.82 -0.80
N ARG A 58 15.29 -24.27 -1.55
CA ARG A 58 15.39 -24.43 -3.01
C ARG A 58 16.03 -25.74 -3.44
N THR A 59 16.90 -26.34 -2.63
CA THR A 59 17.73 -27.49 -3.04
C THR A 59 17.56 -28.72 -2.17
N GLY A 60 16.97 -28.58 -0.98
CA GLY A 60 16.93 -29.60 0.06
C GLY A 60 18.25 -29.82 0.80
N LYS A 61 19.32 -29.10 0.43
CA LYS A 61 20.64 -29.25 1.06
C LYS A 61 20.83 -28.19 2.13
N LEU A 62 20.94 -28.62 3.39
CA LEU A 62 21.29 -27.74 4.49
C LEU A 62 22.82 -27.56 4.53
N LEU A 63 23.29 -26.42 4.04
CA LEU A 63 24.73 -26.13 3.98
C LEU A 63 25.30 -25.81 5.38
N PRO A 64 26.53 -26.26 5.70
CA PRO A 64 27.20 -25.82 6.91
C PRO A 64 27.48 -24.32 6.86
N ILE A 65 27.42 -23.68 8.03
CA ILE A 65 27.91 -22.31 8.23
C ILE A 65 29.14 -22.40 9.13
N MET A 66 30.25 -21.80 8.69
CA MET A 66 31.49 -21.73 9.45
C MET A 66 31.88 -20.28 9.74
N GLN A 67 32.37 -20.02 10.95
CA GLN A 67 33.01 -18.76 11.30
C GLN A 67 34.49 -18.82 10.91
N TYR A 68 34.97 -17.78 10.23
CA TYR A 68 36.37 -17.69 9.83
C TYR A 68 37.28 -17.18 10.95
N VAL A 69 38.29 -17.97 11.35
CA VAL A 69 39.17 -17.62 12.48
C VAL A 69 40.63 -17.34 12.08
N SER A 70 41.23 -17.96 11.05
CA SER A 70 42.57 -17.55 10.51
C SER A 70 43.16 -18.41 9.37
N SER A 71 42.62 -19.58 9.05
CA SER A 71 43.04 -20.40 7.88
C SER A 71 41.83 -20.79 7.04
N LEU A 72 41.69 -20.19 5.85
CA LEU A 72 40.63 -20.54 4.91
C LEU A 72 41.26 -21.55 3.96
N ASP A 73 40.80 -22.80 4.01
CA ASP A 73 41.14 -23.74 2.96
C ASP A 73 40.34 -23.37 1.71
N PHE A 74 41.04 -22.81 0.73
CA PHE A 74 40.45 -22.50 -0.57
C PHE A 74 40.34 -23.72 -1.49
N ASP A 75 40.67 -24.92 -0.99
CA ASP A 75 40.41 -26.19 -1.66
C ASP A 75 38.96 -26.67 -1.42
N ALA A 76 38.03 -25.81 -1.00
CA ALA A 76 36.59 -26.08 -0.94
C ALA A 76 35.79 -25.08 -1.80
N SER A 77 34.56 -25.45 -2.17
CA SER A 77 33.61 -24.51 -2.78
C SER A 77 33.00 -23.65 -1.67
N LEU A 78 33.05 -22.32 -1.78
CA LEU A 78 32.70 -21.42 -0.68
C LEU A 78 31.67 -20.37 -1.09
N ILE A 79 30.83 -19.97 -0.15
CA ILE A 79 30.01 -18.75 -0.21
C ILE A 79 30.48 -17.85 0.92
N VAL A 80 31.24 -16.82 0.60
CA VAL A 80 31.81 -15.88 1.56
C VAL A 80 30.90 -14.67 1.69
N ILE A 81 30.46 -14.38 2.90
CA ILE A 81 29.56 -13.28 3.23
C ILE A 81 30.25 -12.39 4.25
N ALA A 82 30.60 -11.17 3.86
CA ALA A 82 31.31 -10.24 4.74
C ALA A 82 31.24 -8.80 4.27
N ARG A 83 31.36 -7.86 5.21
CA ARG A 83 31.63 -6.44 4.91
C ARG A 83 33.05 -6.28 4.32
N LYS A 84 33.23 -5.28 3.46
CA LYS A 84 34.49 -5.04 2.72
C LYS A 84 35.76 -4.90 3.57
N ASP A 85 35.63 -4.53 4.84
CA ASP A 85 36.74 -4.25 5.75
C ASP A 85 37.14 -5.47 6.62
N ARG A 86 36.46 -6.61 6.47
CA ARG A 86 36.77 -7.84 7.21
C ARG A 86 38.06 -8.49 6.69
N ASP A 87 38.81 -9.12 7.60
CA ASP A 87 40.11 -9.73 7.25
C ASP A 87 40.00 -10.86 6.21
N ILE A 88 38.87 -11.57 6.15
CA ILE A 88 38.59 -12.57 5.10
C ILE A 88 38.56 -11.94 3.70
N ILE A 89 38.09 -10.70 3.58
CA ILE A 89 38.02 -9.98 2.29
C ILE A 89 39.43 -9.60 1.83
N LYS A 90 40.28 -9.09 2.72
CA LYS A 90 41.68 -8.76 2.41
C LYS A 90 42.42 -9.95 1.83
N ARG A 91 42.29 -11.12 2.46
CA ARG A 91 42.92 -12.37 1.98
C ARG A 91 42.39 -12.83 0.62
N ILE A 92 41.09 -12.63 0.36
CA ILE A 92 40.51 -12.90 -0.96
C ILE A 92 41.09 -11.92 -2.00
N GLN A 93 41.22 -10.64 -1.65
CA GLN A 93 41.84 -9.64 -2.55
C GLN A 93 43.32 -9.96 -2.84
N ASP A 94 44.08 -10.44 -1.86
CA ASP A 94 45.48 -10.85 -2.04
C ASP A 94 45.61 -12.06 -2.98
N LYS A 95 44.65 -13.00 -2.90
CA LYS A 95 44.65 -14.22 -3.73
C LYS A 95 44.14 -13.98 -5.15
N TYR A 96 43.18 -13.08 -5.34
CA TYR A 96 42.51 -12.84 -6.61
C TYR A 96 42.74 -11.41 -7.11
N THR A 97 43.69 -11.27 -8.02
CA THR A 97 44.08 -9.98 -8.62
C THR A 97 42.90 -9.30 -9.32
N GLY A 98 42.74 -7.99 -9.15
CA GLY A 98 41.70 -7.18 -9.82
C GLY A 98 40.39 -7.00 -9.05
N LEU A 99 40.25 -7.57 -7.84
CA LEU A 99 39.10 -7.32 -6.94
C LEU A 99 39.27 -6.08 -6.05
N ALA A 100 40.51 -5.65 -5.82
CA ALA A 100 40.83 -4.68 -4.78
C ALA A 100 40.16 -3.32 -5.00
N SER A 101 40.12 -2.83 -6.24
CA SER A 101 39.54 -1.53 -6.57
C SER A 101 38.02 -1.51 -6.43
N SER A 102 37.31 -2.53 -6.94
CA SER A 102 35.84 -2.56 -6.91
C SER A 102 35.29 -2.73 -5.49
N ILE A 103 35.89 -3.60 -4.69
CA ILE A 103 35.47 -3.85 -3.30
C ILE A 103 35.75 -2.64 -2.41
N THR A 104 36.95 -2.04 -2.51
CA THR A 104 37.32 -0.87 -1.69
C THR A 104 36.38 0.32 -1.96
N ALA A 105 35.94 0.48 -3.21
CA ALA A 105 35.06 1.56 -3.65
C ALA A 105 33.59 1.43 -3.19
N LEU A 106 33.15 0.27 -2.68
CA LEU A 106 31.78 0.07 -2.22
C LEU A 106 31.42 1.08 -1.12
N LYS A 107 30.35 1.84 -1.33
CA LYS A 107 29.80 2.78 -0.32
C LYS A 107 28.77 2.07 0.58
N PRO A 108 28.32 2.68 1.69
CA PRO A 108 27.20 2.16 2.48
C PRO A 108 26.02 1.71 1.61
N GLN A 109 25.36 0.62 2.03
CA GLN A 109 24.27 -0.06 1.34
C GLN A 109 24.62 -0.73 0.00
N GLN A 110 25.78 -0.45 -0.60
CA GLN A 110 26.19 -1.09 -1.85
C GLN A 110 26.72 -2.51 -1.59
N TYR A 111 26.67 -3.35 -2.63
CA TYR A 111 27.24 -4.69 -2.57
C TYR A 111 27.85 -5.12 -3.89
N GLN A 112 28.75 -6.10 -3.81
CA GLN A 112 29.29 -6.85 -4.93
C GLN A 112 29.00 -8.33 -4.70
N ILE A 113 28.41 -8.99 -5.70
CA ILE A 113 28.31 -10.44 -5.79
C ILE A 113 29.25 -10.88 -6.90
N LYS A 114 30.20 -11.76 -6.61
CA LYS A 114 31.17 -12.20 -7.60
C LYS A 114 31.57 -13.66 -7.44
N THR A 115 31.52 -14.41 -8.53
CA THR A 115 32.00 -15.80 -8.58
C THR A 115 33.47 -15.81 -9.01
N LEU A 116 34.35 -16.19 -8.07
CA LEU A 116 35.79 -16.29 -8.28
C LEU A 116 36.14 -17.72 -8.67
N LYS A 117 36.75 -17.87 -9.85
CA LYS A 117 37.17 -19.16 -10.38
C LYS A 117 38.61 -19.45 -9.93
N SER A 118 38.80 -20.46 -9.08
CA SER A 118 40.12 -21.02 -8.77
C SER A 118 40.09 -22.51 -9.08
N MET A 119 40.92 -22.96 -10.03
CA MET A 119 41.27 -24.36 -10.32
C MET A 119 40.19 -25.42 -9.93
N ASN A 120 39.01 -25.33 -10.56
CA ASN A 120 37.83 -26.22 -10.40
C ASN A 120 36.91 -26.08 -9.17
N LYS A 121 37.09 -25.10 -8.26
CA LYS A 121 36.18 -24.90 -7.11
C LYS A 121 35.69 -23.44 -7.02
N PRO A 122 34.37 -23.18 -7.18
CA PRO A 122 33.84 -21.82 -7.17
C PRO A 122 33.83 -21.22 -5.76
N VAL A 123 34.30 -19.97 -5.64
CA VAL A 123 34.13 -19.13 -4.46
C VAL A 123 33.18 -17.99 -4.83
N VAL A 124 31.97 -17.99 -4.27
CA VAL A 124 31.03 -16.87 -4.42
C VAL A 124 31.29 -15.88 -3.30
N LEU A 125 31.67 -14.66 -3.66
CA LEU A 125 31.83 -13.54 -2.74
C LEU A 125 30.55 -12.70 -2.73
N ILE A 126 29.97 -12.49 -1.56
CA ILE A 126 28.89 -11.53 -1.29
C ILE A 126 29.47 -10.50 -0.32
N CYS A 127 29.89 -9.36 -0.88
CA CYS A 127 30.61 -8.33 -0.15
C CYS A 127 29.80 -7.03 -0.09
N GLY A 128 29.47 -6.54 1.10
CA GLY A 128 28.82 -5.24 1.28
C GLY A 128 29.80 -4.11 1.59
N GLY A 129 29.44 -2.88 1.21
CA GLY A 129 30.14 -1.68 1.68
C GLY A 129 29.94 -1.43 3.18
N ASP A 130 28.79 -1.85 3.72
CA ASP A 130 28.45 -1.96 5.13
C ASP A 130 27.72 -3.30 5.41
N GLU A 131 27.32 -3.54 6.65
CA GLU A 131 26.60 -4.74 7.05
C GLU A 131 25.21 -4.87 6.38
N PHE A 132 24.50 -3.76 6.14
CA PHE A 132 23.18 -3.78 5.49
C PHE A 132 23.30 -4.03 3.98
N GLY A 133 24.30 -3.45 3.32
CA GLY A 133 24.67 -3.80 1.95
C GLY A 133 25.02 -5.28 1.82
N THR A 134 25.69 -5.85 2.84
CA THR A 134 25.98 -7.30 2.88
C THR A 134 24.68 -8.12 2.93
N LEU A 135 23.70 -7.72 3.75
CA LEU A 135 22.38 -8.34 3.82
C LEU A 135 21.59 -8.20 2.51
N TYR A 136 21.62 -7.02 1.87
CA TYR A 136 21.00 -6.81 0.55
C TYR A 136 21.62 -7.68 -0.54
N GLY A 137 22.95 -7.82 -0.54
CA GLY A 137 23.67 -8.71 -1.43
C GLY A 137 23.29 -10.17 -1.22
N ALA A 138 23.06 -10.60 0.02
CA ALA A 138 22.60 -11.95 0.34
C ALA A 138 21.19 -12.23 -0.23
N TYR A 139 20.25 -11.30 -0.07
CA TYR A 139 18.92 -11.47 -0.66
C TYR A 139 18.96 -11.41 -2.19
N ARG A 140 19.77 -10.52 -2.78
CA ARG A 140 19.97 -10.48 -4.24
C ARG A 140 20.59 -11.77 -4.77
N PHE A 141 21.56 -12.35 -4.06
CA PHE A 141 22.12 -13.65 -4.43
C PHE A 141 21.04 -14.74 -4.47
N ILE A 142 20.12 -14.73 -3.50
CA ILE A 142 19.02 -15.70 -3.42
C ILE A 142 17.94 -15.47 -4.50
N GLU A 143 17.75 -14.24 -5.00
CA GLU A 143 16.89 -13.98 -6.16
C GLU A 143 17.34 -14.78 -7.40
N HIS A 144 18.64 -15.06 -7.56
CA HIS A 144 19.18 -15.90 -8.64
C HIS A 144 18.79 -17.39 -8.52
N PHE A 145 18.27 -17.82 -7.36
CA PHE A 145 17.71 -19.16 -7.15
C PHE A 145 16.17 -19.20 -7.32
N GLY A 146 15.59 -18.10 -7.80
CA GLY A 146 14.17 -17.96 -8.14
C GLY A 146 13.26 -17.54 -6.99
N VAL A 147 13.80 -17.15 -5.84
CA VAL A 147 13.01 -16.63 -4.70
C VAL A 147 12.68 -15.16 -4.94
N ARG A 148 11.48 -14.71 -4.56
CA ARG A 148 11.08 -13.30 -4.56
C ARG A 148 10.43 -12.93 -3.23
N PHE A 149 10.51 -11.65 -2.88
CA PHE A 149 10.07 -11.12 -1.59
C PHE A 149 8.96 -10.09 -1.79
N TYR A 150 8.02 -10.05 -0.85
CA TYR A 150 6.88 -9.13 -0.83
C TYR A 150 6.50 -8.80 0.62
N LEU A 151 5.73 -7.73 0.85
CA LEU A 151 5.29 -7.38 2.21
C LEU A 151 4.49 -8.50 2.90
N HIS A 152 3.71 -9.27 2.15
CA HIS A 152 2.90 -10.36 2.69
C HIS A 152 3.68 -11.67 2.90
N GLY A 153 4.95 -11.76 2.46
CA GLY A 153 5.76 -12.96 2.61
C GLY A 153 6.67 -13.27 1.43
N ASP A 154 7.36 -14.40 1.54
CA ASP A 154 8.31 -14.88 0.55
C ASP A 154 7.61 -15.80 -0.46
N VAL A 155 7.97 -15.70 -1.74
CA VAL A 155 7.51 -16.60 -2.78
C VAL A 155 8.64 -17.51 -3.24
N LEU A 156 8.42 -18.81 -3.10
CA LEU A 156 9.36 -19.85 -3.49
C LEU A 156 8.78 -20.71 -4.62
N PRO A 157 9.58 -21.02 -5.66
CA PRO A 157 9.19 -22.01 -6.65
C PRO A 157 9.02 -23.40 -6.04
N ASP A 158 7.90 -24.05 -6.32
CA ASP A 158 7.56 -25.39 -5.85
C ASP A 158 8.59 -26.47 -6.22
N LYS A 159 9.24 -26.35 -7.37
CA LYS A 159 10.20 -27.34 -7.87
C LYS A 159 11.57 -27.07 -7.26
N LYS A 160 12.08 -27.98 -6.43
CA LYS A 160 13.48 -27.94 -5.98
C LYS A 160 14.45 -28.10 -7.16
N ILE A 161 15.61 -27.47 -7.06
CA ILE A 161 16.67 -27.48 -8.08
C ILE A 161 17.95 -28.10 -7.51
N SER A 162 18.78 -28.66 -8.38
CA SER A 162 20.14 -29.05 -8.01
C SER A 162 20.95 -27.82 -7.63
N LEU A 163 21.70 -27.89 -6.53
CA LEU A 163 22.57 -26.82 -6.10
C LEU A 163 23.75 -26.67 -7.08
N LYS A 164 23.72 -25.60 -7.89
CA LYS A 164 24.83 -25.18 -8.74
C LYS A 164 25.14 -23.72 -8.43
N MET A 165 26.41 -23.41 -8.18
CA MET A 165 26.82 -22.02 -7.93
C MET A 165 26.69 -21.23 -9.24
N PRO A 166 25.93 -20.11 -9.25
CA PRO A 166 25.82 -19.27 -10.44
C PRO A 166 27.15 -18.56 -10.72
N ASP A 167 27.42 -18.28 -12.00
CA ASP A 167 28.55 -17.45 -12.42
C ASP A 167 28.07 -15.99 -12.44
N LEU A 168 28.43 -15.20 -11.42
CA LEU A 168 27.92 -13.86 -11.21
C LEU A 168 29.07 -12.85 -11.17
N ASP A 169 28.84 -11.66 -11.73
CA ASP A 169 29.62 -10.45 -11.50
C ASP A 169 28.63 -9.28 -11.50
N GLU A 170 28.05 -9.02 -10.33
CA GLU A 170 26.97 -8.05 -10.15
C GLU A 170 27.32 -7.07 -9.04
N GLN A 171 27.18 -5.78 -9.30
CA GLN A 171 27.28 -4.73 -8.30
C GLN A 171 25.92 -4.06 -8.10
N GLY A 172 25.46 -4.00 -6.85
CA GLY A 172 24.24 -3.29 -6.48
C GLY A 172 24.54 -1.93 -5.89
N LYS A 173 23.91 -0.89 -6.44
CA LYS A 173 23.96 0.48 -5.92
C LYS A 173 22.53 1.05 -5.83
N PRO A 174 22.08 1.52 -4.66
CA PRO A 174 20.77 2.11 -4.57
C PRO A 174 20.74 3.47 -5.29
N LEU A 175 19.60 3.79 -5.90
CA LEU A 175 19.36 5.08 -6.56
C LEU A 175 18.83 6.14 -5.59
N PHE A 176 18.22 5.69 -4.49
CA PHE A 176 17.74 6.51 -3.38
C PHE A 176 18.41 6.04 -2.10
N GLU A 177 18.82 6.94 -1.22
CA GLU A 177 19.42 6.59 0.07
C GLU A 177 18.41 5.93 1.02
N LEU A 178 17.17 6.43 1.03
CA LEU A 178 16.05 5.89 1.80
C LEU A 178 15.01 5.29 0.86
N ARG A 179 14.58 4.07 1.16
CA ARG A 179 13.60 3.32 0.37
C ARG A 179 12.67 2.62 1.34
N GLY A 180 11.36 2.73 1.20
CA GLY A 180 10.50 2.09 2.20
C GLY A 180 9.02 2.22 2.00
N ILE A 181 8.29 2.07 3.11
CA ILE A 181 6.83 2.06 3.14
C ILE A 181 6.31 3.04 4.16
N HIS A 182 5.07 3.43 3.93
CA HIS A 182 4.30 4.33 4.75
C HIS A 182 2.89 3.76 4.96
N PRO A 183 2.73 2.73 5.81
CA PRO A 183 1.40 2.25 6.14
C PRO A 183 0.60 3.34 6.86
N PHE A 184 -0.65 3.53 6.48
CA PHE A 184 -1.48 4.65 6.95
C PHE A 184 -2.57 4.16 7.91
N HIS A 185 -2.61 4.72 9.12
CA HIS A 185 -3.63 4.43 10.14
C HIS A 185 -4.90 5.24 9.86
N ASP A 186 -6.06 4.56 9.90
CA ASP A 186 -7.42 5.10 9.66
C ASP A 186 -8.46 3.99 9.42
N PHE A 187 -8.08 2.86 8.80
CA PHE A 187 -8.98 1.79 8.34
C PHE A 187 -8.56 0.38 8.79
N PRO A 188 -9.51 -0.58 8.93
CA PRO A 188 -9.22 -1.97 9.32
C PRO A 188 -8.42 -2.77 8.27
N GLU A 189 -8.43 -2.33 7.01
CA GLU A 189 -7.62 -2.89 5.92
C GLU A 189 -6.12 -2.60 6.08
N GLY A 190 -5.81 -1.56 6.85
CA GLY A 190 -4.48 -1.05 7.10
C GLY A 190 -3.85 -1.54 8.42
N PRO A 191 -2.93 -0.75 8.98
CA PRO A 191 -2.16 -1.07 10.18
C PRO A 191 -2.95 -0.94 11.49
N ASP A 192 -4.20 -0.46 11.49
CA ASP A 192 -5.01 -0.29 12.71
C ASP A 192 -5.16 -1.56 13.53
N TRP A 193 -5.12 -2.72 12.88
CA TRP A 193 -5.24 -4.03 13.53
C TRP A 193 -3.91 -4.74 13.77
N TRP A 194 -2.79 -4.09 13.49
CA TRP A 194 -1.47 -4.69 13.68
C TRP A 194 -1.11 -4.77 15.16
N ASN A 195 -0.70 -5.96 15.57
CA ASN A 195 -0.01 -6.22 16.83
C ASN A 195 1.50 -6.24 16.58
N ILE A 196 2.29 -6.40 17.66
CA ILE A 196 3.77 -6.44 17.59
C ILE A 196 4.26 -7.44 16.55
N ASP A 197 3.66 -8.63 16.47
CA ASP A 197 4.04 -9.65 15.50
C ASP A 197 3.75 -9.25 14.04
N ASP A 198 2.68 -8.49 13.80
CA ASP A 198 2.36 -7.95 12.48
C ASP A 198 3.41 -6.91 12.05
N TYR A 199 3.74 -5.99 12.96
CA TYR A 199 4.83 -5.02 12.74
C TYR A 199 6.15 -5.72 12.45
N LYS A 200 6.56 -6.69 13.28
CA LYS A 200 7.83 -7.41 13.09
C LYS A 200 7.82 -8.24 11.79
N ALA A 201 6.68 -8.81 11.40
CA ALA A 201 6.56 -9.53 10.12
C ALA A 201 6.78 -8.61 8.92
N ILE A 202 6.17 -7.42 8.92
CA ILE A 202 6.34 -6.42 7.85
C ILE A 202 7.76 -5.83 7.84
N LEU A 203 8.29 -5.46 9.01
CA LEU A 203 9.63 -4.90 9.13
C LEU A 203 10.71 -5.88 8.66
N ALA A 204 10.55 -7.19 8.93
CA ALA A 204 11.46 -8.22 8.44
C ALA A 204 11.46 -8.37 6.90
N GLN A 205 10.40 -7.91 6.21
CA GLN A 205 10.33 -7.93 4.75
C GLN A 205 11.02 -6.74 4.07
N LEU A 206 11.19 -5.62 4.77
CA LEU A 206 11.83 -4.44 4.19
C LEU A 206 13.27 -4.70 3.71
N PRO A 207 14.20 -5.28 4.51
CA PRO A 207 15.55 -5.54 4.00
C PRO A 207 15.59 -6.59 2.89
N LYS A 208 14.62 -7.52 2.84
CA LYS A 208 14.44 -8.48 1.74
C LYS A 208 14.08 -7.79 0.43
N LEU A 209 13.22 -6.77 0.50
CA LEU A 209 12.93 -5.84 -0.59
C LEU A 209 14.03 -4.79 -0.80
N ARG A 210 15.12 -4.86 -0.04
CA ARG A 210 16.24 -3.90 -0.03
C ARG A 210 15.78 -2.47 0.28
N MET A 211 14.75 -2.36 1.12
CA MET A 211 14.21 -1.16 1.75
C MET A 211 14.77 -0.99 3.17
N ASN A 212 14.75 0.25 3.67
CA ASN A 212 15.34 0.69 4.94
C ASN A 212 14.56 1.85 5.59
N PHE A 213 13.27 2.03 5.27
CA PHE A 213 12.46 3.10 5.85
C PHE A 213 11.03 2.64 6.20
N PHE A 214 10.52 3.08 7.35
CA PHE A 214 9.16 2.84 7.82
C PHE A 214 8.59 4.11 8.48
N GLY A 215 7.51 4.67 7.92
CA GLY A 215 6.86 5.88 8.43
C GLY A 215 5.39 5.68 8.77
N LEU A 216 4.91 6.33 9.83
CA LEU A 216 3.50 6.39 10.20
C LEU A 216 3.00 7.85 10.18
N HIS A 217 1.77 8.03 9.69
CA HIS A 217 0.98 9.23 9.92
C HIS A 217 0.26 9.14 11.28
N CYS A 218 -0.14 10.28 11.85
CA CYS A 218 -0.97 10.33 13.06
C CYS A 218 -1.99 11.48 12.97
N TYR A 219 -3.27 11.16 13.00
CA TYR A 219 -4.34 12.14 13.17
C TYR A 219 -4.50 12.54 14.65
N PRO A 220 -4.19 13.78 15.03
CA PRO A 220 -4.19 14.21 16.43
C PRO A 220 -5.59 14.43 17.03
N GLU A 221 -6.60 14.79 16.22
CA GLU A 221 -8.00 14.97 16.61
C GLU A 221 -8.89 15.05 15.34
N GLY A 222 -10.21 14.91 15.47
CA GLY A 222 -11.18 15.09 14.38
C GLY A 222 -12.25 13.99 14.39
N GLY A 223 -13.00 13.85 13.29
CA GLY A 223 -13.90 12.70 13.08
C GLY A 223 -13.18 11.42 12.63
N VAL A 224 -11.85 11.45 12.57
CA VAL A 224 -10.98 10.43 11.96
C VAL A 224 -9.92 9.94 12.96
N GLY A 225 -9.32 10.85 13.73
CA GLY A 225 -8.58 10.56 14.97
C GLY A 225 -9.44 10.78 16.22
N PRO A 226 -8.87 10.99 17.40
CA PRO A 226 -7.44 10.98 17.74
C PRO A 226 -6.81 9.58 17.71
N GLU A 227 -5.61 9.46 17.14
CA GLU A 227 -4.82 8.23 17.07
C GLU A 227 -3.75 8.18 18.19
N PRO A 228 -3.37 6.98 18.68
CA PRO A 228 -2.44 6.84 19.80
C PRO A 228 -0.94 6.92 19.43
N ALA A 229 -0.59 7.09 18.15
CA ALA A 229 0.81 7.06 17.69
C ALA A 229 1.65 8.23 18.22
N VAL A 230 1.04 9.41 18.37
CA VAL A 230 1.67 10.59 18.98
C VAL A 230 0.82 11.09 20.13
N TRP A 231 1.37 11.03 21.35
CA TRP A 231 0.75 11.63 22.52
C TRP A 231 0.98 13.14 22.52
N ILE A 232 -0.07 13.92 22.83
CA ILE A 232 -0.04 15.39 22.87
C ILE A 232 -0.35 15.86 24.29
N GLY A 233 0.62 16.51 24.93
CA GLY A 233 0.51 17.07 26.28
C GLY A 233 1.80 17.77 26.71
N LYS A 234 1.80 18.36 27.90
CA LYS A 234 2.95 19.11 28.46
C LYS A 234 3.87 18.22 29.30
N PRO A 235 5.13 18.61 29.57
CA PRO A 235 6.10 17.81 30.34
C PRO A 235 5.57 17.27 31.68
N ASP A 236 4.74 18.04 32.39
CA ASP A 236 4.22 17.63 33.71
C ASP A 236 3.14 16.55 33.63
N ASP A 237 2.63 16.25 32.43
CA ASP A 237 1.61 15.23 32.18
C ASP A 237 2.21 13.83 31.95
N VAL A 238 3.53 13.66 32.13
CA VAL A 238 4.22 12.37 32.05
C VAL A 238 5.04 12.08 33.31
N TYR A 239 5.15 10.81 33.65
CA TYR A 239 6.08 10.32 34.67
C TYR A 239 7.53 10.38 34.13
N PRO A 240 8.54 10.34 35.02
CA PRO A 240 9.94 10.27 34.60
C PRO A 240 10.26 9.11 33.65
N ASP A 241 9.53 7.99 33.79
CA ASP A 241 9.65 6.78 32.94
C ASP A 241 8.89 6.86 31.60
N GLY A 242 8.24 8.00 31.30
CA GLY A 242 7.51 8.22 30.04
C GLY A 242 6.05 7.73 30.05
N ARG A 243 5.59 7.08 31.13
CA ARG A 243 4.16 6.77 31.28
C ARG A 243 3.34 8.05 31.39
N VAL A 244 2.13 8.01 30.84
CA VAL A 244 1.25 9.17 30.81
C VAL A 244 0.47 9.33 32.13
N ARG A 245 0.45 10.56 32.67
CA ARG A 245 -0.40 10.99 33.80
C ARG A 245 -1.74 11.53 33.31
N PHE A 246 -1.75 12.23 32.18
CA PHE A 246 -2.93 12.79 31.56
C PHE A 246 -2.88 12.66 30.03
N SER A 247 -3.99 12.25 29.42
CA SER A 247 -4.17 12.26 27.97
C SER A 247 -5.60 12.61 27.56
N SER A 248 -5.72 13.03 26.29
CA SER A 248 -6.97 13.02 25.55
C SER A 248 -7.47 11.59 25.30
N GLN A 249 -8.65 11.48 24.70
CA GLN A 249 -9.10 10.24 24.07
C GLN A 249 -8.16 9.87 22.91
N SER A 250 -8.04 8.57 22.62
CA SER A 250 -7.38 8.05 21.43
C SER A 250 -7.85 6.63 21.12
N ARG A 251 -7.84 6.26 19.83
CA ARG A 251 -8.13 4.89 19.35
C ARG A 251 -7.58 4.68 17.95
N HIS A 252 -7.35 3.43 17.58
CA HIS A 252 -7.39 2.99 16.17
C HIS A 252 -8.71 2.26 15.90
N PHE A 253 -8.99 1.95 14.63
CA PHE A 253 -10.24 1.30 14.26
C PHE A 253 -10.42 -0.06 14.94
N THR A 254 -11.65 -0.32 15.38
CA THR A 254 -12.12 -1.63 15.86
C THR A 254 -13.46 -1.91 15.20
N THR A 255 -13.97 -3.14 15.22
CA THR A 255 -15.33 -3.43 14.69
C THR A 255 -16.45 -2.77 15.50
N HIS A 256 -16.14 -2.15 16.65
CA HIS A 256 -17.05 -1.25 17.34
C HIS A 256 -16.84 0.23 16.98
N GLY A 257 -16.00 0.51 15.99
CA GLY A 257 -15.81 1.83 15.40
C GLY A 257 -16.95 2.24 14.46
N ASP A 258 -17.12 3.53 14.32
CA ASP A 258 -18.18 4.19 13.54
C ASP A 258 -17.65 5.33 12.64
N THR A 259 -16.32 5.37 12.44
CA THR A 259 -15.64 6.33 11.57
C THR A 259 -15.72 5.90 10.12
N TRP A 260 -15.49 6.85 9.20
CA TRP A 260 -15.35 6.57 7.76
C TRP A 260 -16.51 5.79 7.13
N GLY A 261 -17.73 6.01 7.61
CA GLY A 261 -18.93 5.37 7.08
C GLY A 261 -19.13 3.91 7.51
N TYR A 262 -18.24 3.33 8.31
CA TYR A 262 -18.44 2.02 8.91
C TYR A 262 -19.53 2.10 9.99
N LYS A 263 -20.30 1.02 10.14
CA LYS A 263 -21.32 0.87 11.17
C LYS A 263 -20.88 -0.17 12.19
N LEU A 264 -20.97 0.18 13.46
CA LEU A 264 -20.76 -0.75 14.57
C LEU A 264 -21.57 -2.02 14.34
N LYS A 265 -20.90 -3.16 14.43
CA LYS A 265 -21.49 -4.48 14.31
C LYS A 265 -20.63 -5.50 15.03
N ASP A 266 -21.23 -6.36 15.85
CA ASP A 266 -20.52 -7.47 16.45
C ASP A 266 -20.03 -8.43 15.36
N THR A 267 -18.78 -8.89 15.45
CA THR A 267 -18.27 -9.84 14.45
C THR A 267 -19.00 -11.18 14.48
N ALA A 268 -19.72 -11.51 15.55
CA ALA A 268 -20.59 -12.68 15.62
C ALA A 268 -21.80 -12.57 14.66
N ASP A 269 -22.22 -11.36 14.31
CA ASP A 269 -23.34 -11.11 13.39
C ASP A 269 -22.88 -11.03 11.91
N TYR A 270 -21.59 -11.29 11.64
CA TYR A 270 -21.07 -11.25 10.29
C TYR A 270 -21.58 -12.44 9.47
N SER A 271 -22.22 -12.15 8.34
CA SER A 271 -22.86 -13.17 7.52
C SER A 271 -21.86 -13.91 6.61
N PHE A 272 -22.33 -14.98 5.96
CA PHE A 272 -21.61 -15.79 4.97
C PHE A 272 -20.36 -16.49 5.54
N GLY A 273 -20.36 -16.81 6.84
CA GLY A 273 -19.24 -17.42 7.55
C GLY A 273 -18.07 -16.48 7.82
N ALA A 274 -18.24 -15.18 7.64
CA ALA A 274 -17.21 -14.19 7.91
C ALA A 274 -16.91 -14.04 9.41
N ASP A 275 -17.86 -14.40 10.29
CA ASP A 275 -17.69 -14.44 11.73
C ASP A 275 -16.52 -15.35 12.16
N LEU A 276 -16.27 -16.43 11.41
CA LEU A 276 -15.21 -17.41 11.69
C LEU A 276 -13.80 -16.83 11.68
N LEU A 277 -13.60 -15.65 11.08
CA LEU A 277 -12.29 -14.97 11.01
C LEU A 277 -11.88 -14.34 12.34
N PHE A 278 -12.81 -14.14 13.28
CA PHE A 278 -12.59 -13.28 14.44
C PHE A 278 -12.67 -14.05 15.76
N ASP A 279 -11.88 -13.62 16.74
CA ASP A 279 -11.82 -14.21 18.08
C ASP A 279 -12.62 -13.42 19.13
N ARG A 280 -13.14 -12.25 18.78
CA ARG A 280 -13.97 -11.38 19.64
C ARG A 280 -14.91 -10.48 18.84
N ASN A 281 -15.97 -9.98 19.47
CA ASN A 281 -16.98 -9.12 18.83
C ASN A 281 -16.46 -7.70 18.56
N ASP A 282 -15.64 -7.16 19.46
CA ASP A 282 -14.96 -5.87 19.38
C ASP A 282 -13.55 -6.01 18.78
N TYR A 283 -13.44 -6.69 17.63
CA TYR A 283 -12.16 -7.03 17.03
C TYR A 283 -11.34 -5.78 16.67
N GLY A 284 -10.03 -5.88 16.91
CA GLY A 284 -9.05 -4.83 16.73
C GLY A 284 -7.70 -5.27 17.27
N PRO A 285 -6.77 -4.35 17.54
CA PRO A 285 -5.46 -4.69 18.09
C PRO A 285 -5.53 -5.00 19.60
N ASP A 286 -4.57 -5.77 20.11
CA ASP A 286 -4.54 -6.26 21.48
C ASP A 286 -4.29 -5.15 22.51
N TYR A 287 -3.51 -4.12 22.15
CA TYR A 287 -3.25 -2.98 23.03
C TYR A 287 -4.52 -2.19 23.37
N MET A 288 -5.60 -2.33 22.58
CA MET A 288 -6.91 -1.70 22.83
C MET A 288 -7.92 -2.61 23.54
N LYS A 289 -7.57 -3.86 23.84
CA LYS A 289 -8.51 -4.82 24.44
C LYS A 289 -9.08 -4.29 25.77
N GLY A 290 -10.41 -4.27 25.86
CA GLY A 290 -11.16 -3.75 27.01
C GLY A 290 -11.39 -2.24 27.00
N MET A 291 -10.97 -1.53 25.96
CA MET A 291 -11.04 -0.05 25.85
C MET A 291 -11.79 0.40 24.58
N THR A 292 -12.74 -0.42 24.12
CA THR A 292 -13.53 -0.23 22.90
C THR A 292 -14.97 0.21 23.24
N PRO A 293 -15.65 0.96 22.35
CA PRO A 293 -15.10 1.64 21.17
C PRO A 293 -14.26 2.87 21.51
N TRP A 294 -14.34 3.34 22.75
CA TRP A 294 -13.50 4.39 23.33
C TRP A 294 -13.12 4.02 24.77
N PRO A 295 -11.92 4.40 25.23
CA PRO A 295 -11.53 4.29 26.64
C PRO A 295 -12.53 4.99 27.58
N LYS A 296 -13.00 4.27 28.60
CA LYS A 296 -14.08 4.73 29.49
C LYS A 296 -13.59 5.59 30.65
N THR A 297 -12.40 5.31 31.18
CA THR A 297 -11.82 6.02 32.33
C THR A 297 -10.56 6.80 31.97
N ALA A 298 -10.13 7.72 32.84
CA ALA A 298 -8.85 8.43 32.65
C ALA A 298 -7.65 7.48 32.65
N ARG A 299 -7.72 6.41 33.46
CA ARG A 299 -6.71 5.35 33.46
C ARG A 299 -6.64 4.65 32.10
N ASP A 300 -7.80 4.30 31.53
CA ASP A 300 -7.86 3.62 30.24
C ASP A 300 -7.31 4.50 29.11
N ARG A 301 -7.62 5.81 29.12
CA ARG A 301 -7.06 6.76 28.14
C ARG A 301 -5.53 6.78 28.17
N ASN A 302 -4.96 6.91 29.36
CA ASN A 302 -3.50 6.88 29.54
C ASN A 302 -2.92 5.52 29.10
N GLU A 303 -3.62 4.44 29.40
CA GLU A 303 -3.19 3.07 29.12
C GLU A 303 -3.10 2.79 27.61
N VAL A 304 -3.99 3.34 26.78
CA VAL A 304 -3.87 3.21 25.31
C VAL A 304 -2.52 3.76 24.82
N PHE A 305 -2.16 4.97 25.23
CA PHE A 305 -0.87 5.56 24.84
C PHE A 305 0.33 4.80 25.41
N ASN A 306 0.22 4.28 26.63
CA ASN A 306 1.30 3.51 27.26
C ASN A 306 1.52 2.17 26.54
N ARG A 307 0.45 1.42 26.27
CA ARG A 307 0.53 0.13 25.57
C ARG A 307 0.98 0.31 24.12
N PHE A 308 0.47 1.31 23.41
CA PHE A 308 0.95 1.56 22.04
C PHE A 308 2.41 2.06 22.02
N GLY A 309 2.83 2.84 23.03
CA GLY A 309 4.25 3.18 23.22
C GLY A 309 5.15 1.95 23.37
N MET A 310 4.69 0.89 24.04
CA MET A 310 5.40 -0.40 24.11
C MET A 310 5.46 -1.10 22.75
N VAL A 311 4.37 -1.07 21.99
CA VAL A 311 4.34 -1.61 20.61
C VAL A 311 5.39 -0.90 19.75
N LEU A 312 5.41 0.44 19.77
CA LEU A 312 6.40 1.24 19.05
C LEU A 312 7.82 0.93 19.53
N ASN A 313 8.04 0.77 20.83
CA ASN A 313 9.37 0.45 21.36
C ASN A 313 9.90 -0.88 20.80
N GLU A 314 9.08 -1.94 20.85
CA GLU A 314 9.48 -3.24 20.32
C GLU A 314 9.62 -3.25 18.81
N ALA A 315 8.65 -2.68 18.09
CA ALA A 315 8.66 -2.65 16.64
C ALA A 315 9.82 -1.80 16.10
N PHE A 316 10.03 -0.59 16.63
CA PHE A 316 11.10 0.29 16.16
C PHE A 316 12.48 -0.12 16.65
N GLY A 317 12.56 -0.79 17.82
CA GLY A 317 13.78 -1.47 18.25
C GLY A 317 14.20 -2.55 17.25
N PHE A 318 13.26 -3.42 16.87
CA PHE A 318 13.48 -4.44 15.84
C PHE A 318 13.81 -3.82 14.46
N ALA A 319 13.14 -2.73 14.08
CA ALA A 319 13.43 -2.00 12.85
C ALA A 319 14.89 -1.53 12.81
N ARG A 320 15.39 -0.97 13.93
CA ARG A 320 16.78 -0.49 14.06
C ARG A 320 17.80 -1.61 13.92
N GLU A 321 17.54 -2.79 14.46
CA GLU A 321 18.41 -3.97 14.29
C GLU A 321 18.56 -4.39 12.83
N LEU A 322 17.54 -4.12 12.02
CA LEU A 322 17.50 -4.41 10.58
C LEU A 322 17.93 -3.21 9.70
N GLY A 323 18.39 -2.12 10.32
CA GLY A 323 18.84 -0.91 9.59
C GLY A 323 17.71 -0.09 9.00
N ILE A 324 16.48 -0.27 9.49
CA ILE A 324 15.30 0.46 9.04
C ILE A 324 15.17 1.74 9.88
N LYS A 325 15.06 2.87 9.18
CA LYS A 325 14.77 4.18 9.77
C LYS A 325 13.30 4.32 10.07
N THR A 326 12.95 4.81 11.26
CA THR A 326 11.56 4.94 11.71
C THR A 326 11.12 6.39 11.80
N CYS A 327 9.85 6.61 11.48
CA CYS A 327 9.24 7.93 11.58
C CYS A 327 7.79 7.89 12.04
N ILE A 328 7.41 8.89 12.83
CA ILE A 328 6.03 9.24 13.19
C ILE A 328 5.86 10.77 13.03
N GLY A 329 4.64 11.27 13.00
CA GLY A 329 4.43 12.71 12.91
C GLY A 329 2.95 13.08 12.92
N THR A 330 2.66 14.36 13.11
CA THR A 330 1.28 14.90 13.11
C THR A 330 1.13 15.99 12.07
N GLU A 331 -0.12 16.37 11.80
CA GLU A 331 -0.42 17.58 11.04
C GLU A 331 0.10 18.86 11.70
N VAL A 332 0.39 19.86 10.86
CA VAL A 332 0.86 21.19 11.25
C VAL A 332 0.00 22.29 10.58
N PRO A 333 -0.53 23.28 11.33
CA PRO A 333 -0.30 23.58 12.74
C PRO A 333 -0.78 22.46 13.67
N LEU A 334 -0.13 22.28 14.83
CA LEU A 334 -0.50 21.24 15.78
C LEU A 334 -1.96 21.39 16.22
N THR A 335 -2.78 20.41 15.88
CA THR A 335 -4.13 20.31 16.43
C THR A 335 -4.05 19.80 17.86
N ILE A 336 -4.05 20.72 18.84
CA ILE A 336 -4.09 20.37 20.26
C ILE A 336 -5.49 19.82 20.60
N PRO A 337 -5.61 18.58 21.13
CA PRO A 337 -6.90 17.99 21.42
C PRO A 337 -7.75 18.82 22.39
N LYS A 338 -9.07 18.79 22.24
CA LYS A 338 -10.04 19.52 23.06
C LYS A 338 -9.82 19.30 24.56
N MET A 339 -9.65 18.06 25.01
CA MET A 339 -9.41 17.75 26.43
C MET A 339 -8.09 18.37 26.94
N VAL A 340 -7.06 18.44 26.10
CA VAL A 340 -5.78 19.09 26.45
C VAL A 340 -5.96 20.61 26.51
N LYS A 341 -6.72 21.20 25.59
CA LYS A 341 -7.07 22.64 25.64
C LYS A 341 -7.86 22.98 26.91
N GLU A 342 -8.81 22.14 27.31
CA GLU A 342 -9.58 22.33 28.54
C GLU A 342 -8.68 22.23 29.77
N HIS A 343 -7.83 21.21 29.85
CA HIS A 343 -6.88 21.05 30.94
C HIS A 343 -5.91 22.24 31.08
N LEU A 344 -5.41 22.79 29.95
CA LEU A 344 -4.57 23.99 29.96
C LEU A 344 -5.32 25.23 30.47
N LYS A 345 -6.60 25.38 30.10
CA LYS A 345 -7.44 26.50 30.55
C LYS A 345 -7.73 26.43 32.05
N GLU A 346 -7.93 25.22 32.60
CA GLU A 346 -8.06 25.01 34.04
C GLU A 346 -6.81 25.45 34.82
N GLU A 347 -5.63 25.36 34.19
CA GLU A 347 -4.37 25.88 34.73
C GLU A 347 -4.14 27.39 34.42
N GLY A 348 -5.11 28.09 33.83
CA GLY A 348 -5.00 29.50 33.48
C GLY A 348 -4.10 29.79 32.26
N LYS A 349 -3.81 28.80 31.42
CA LYS A 349 -2.96 28.93 30.22
C LYS A 349 -3.81 29.08 28.95
N ASN A 350 -3.37 29.92 28.01
CA ASN A 350 -4.00 30.04 26.70
C ASN A 350 -3.40 29.00 25.73
N PRO A 351 -4.18 28.03 25.21
CA PRO A 351 -3.66 26.99 24.31
C PRO A 351 -3.13 27.52 22.97
N ASP A 352 -3.53 28.72 22.55
CA ASP A 352 -3.09 29.33 21.28
C ASP A 352 -1.83 30.20 21.47
N GLU A 353 -1.37 30.38 22.71
CA GLU A 353 -0.17 31.15 23.01
C GLU A 353 1.09 30.42 22.54
N PRO A 354 2.02 31.07 21.80
CA PRO A 354 3.21 30.41 21.26
C PRO A 354 4.08 29.71 22.30
N ALA A 355 4.19 30.27 23.52
CA ALA A 355 4.95 29.66 24.61
C ALA A 355 4.30 28.35 25.10
N VAL A 356 2.97 28.30 25.14
CA VAL A 356 2.20 27.10 25.52
C VAL A 356 2.32 26.04 24.44
N VAL A 357 2.16 26.40 23.17
CA VAL A 357 2.34 25.47 22.04
C VAL A 357 3.76 24.89 22.02
N GLN A 358 4.79 25.71 22.23
CA GLN A 358 6.17 25.23 22.33
C GLN A 358 6.33 24.25 23.51
N ASN A 359 5.74 24.56 24.68
CA ASN A 359 5.81 23.67 25.84
C ASN A 359 5.12 22.32 25.60
N ILE A 360 4.03 22.28 24.83
CA ILE A 360 3.40 21.02 24.40
C ILE A 360 4.36 20.21 23.51
N TYR A 361 5.00 20.83 22.51
CA TYR A 361 6.01 20.14 21.71
C TYR A 361 7.18 19.61 22.55
N GLU A 362 7.62 20.36 23.55
CA GLU A 362 8.65 19.92 24.50
C GLU A 362 8.21 18.64 25.23
N GLY A 363 6.95 18.59 25.71
CA GLY A 363 6.38 17.39 26.34
C GLY A 363 6.30 16.20 25.40
N MET A 364 5.78 16.41 24.19
CA MET A 364 5.68 15.39 23.14
C MET A 364 7.03 14.74 22.85
N PHE A 365 8.06 15.55 22.59
CA PHE A 365 9.39 15.07 22.25
C PHE A 365 10.08 14.39 23.43
N GLN A 366 9.95 14.92 24.65
CA GLN A 366 10.47 14.26 25.85
C GLN A 366 9.83 12.89 26.08
N ARG A 367 8.53 12.73 25.81
CA ARG A 367 7.89 11.42 25.93
C ARG A 367 8.40 10.45 24.87
N ILE A 368 8.52 10.88 23.61
CA ILE A 368 9.09 10.05 22.53
C ILE A 368 10.47 9.54 22.93
N MET A 369 11.36 10.44 23.38
CA MET A 369 12.72 10.11 23.84
C MET A 369 12.77 9.04 24.94
N LYS A 370 11.72 8.94 25.77
CA LYS A 370 11.63 7.98 26.89
C LYS A 370 10.98 6.65 26.51
N THR A 371 10.18 6.62 25.44
CA THR A 371 9.27 5.49 25.20
C THR A 371 9.70 4.60 24.05
N HIS A 372 10.28 5.14 22.97
CA HIS A 372 10.64 4.34 21.80
C HIS A 372 11.76 5.00 20.96
N PRO A 373 12.56 4.21 20.23
CA PRO A 373 13.57 4.75 19.32
C PRO A 373 12.92 5.37 18.09
N LEU A 374 13.33 6.58 17.73
CA LEU A 374 12.83 7.30 16.55
C LEU A 374 13.99 7.94 15.80
N ASP A 375 13.98 7.90 14.46
CA ASP A 375 14.97 8.60 13.63
C ASP A 375 14.44 9.95 13.14
N TYR A 376 13.15 10.03 12.81
CA TYR A 376 12.52 11.24 12.28
C TYR A 376 11.17 11.57 12.93
N TYR A 377 10.86 12.86 13.04
CA TYR A 377 9.52 13.36 13.36
C TYR A 377 8.99 14.25 12.25
N TRP A 378 7.83 13.93 11.68
CA TRP A 378 7.29 14.63 10.51
C TRP A 378 6.20 15.65 10.84
N PHE A 379 6.25 16.79 10.16
CA PHE A 379 5.18 17.78 10.11
C PHE A 379 4.37 17.60 8.84
N TRP A 380 3.11 17.19 8.96
CA TRP A 380 2.23 17.05 7.80
C TRP A 380 1.54 18.36 7.46
N THR A 381 1.79 18.90 6.26
CA THR A 381 1.01 20.05 5.77
C THR A 381 -0.49 19.75 5.83
N PRO A 382 -1.39 20.71 6.06
CA PRO A 382 -2.82 20.43 6.21
C PRO A 382 -3.45 19.69 5.03
N GLU A 383 -4.31 18.69 5.31
CA GLU A 383 -5.04 17.93 4.27
C GLU A 383 -5.83 18.81 3.31
N GLY A 384 -6.47 19.85 3.86
CA GLY A 384 -7.28 20.79 3.09
C GLY A 384 -6.52 21.49 1.96
N TRP A 385 -5.18 21.51 1.96
CA TRP A 385 -4.39 22.11 0.88
C TRP A 385 -4.24 21.22 -0.36
N THR A 386 -4.58 19.93 -0.25
CA THR A 386 -4.66 19.01 -1.39
C THR A 386 -5.97 19.17 -2.14
N TRP A 387 -7.07 19.27 -1.39
CA TRP A 387 -8.43 19.32 -1.92
C TRP A 387 -8.93 20.76 -2.17
N GLY A 388 -8.41 21.72 -1.42
CA GLY A 388 -8.74 23.14 -1.50
C GLY A 388 -7.51 24.05 -1.65
N GLY A 389 -7.74 25.36 -1.63
CA GLY A 389 -6.67 26.36 -1.56
C GLY A 389 -6.10 26.51 -0.14
N ALA A 390 -5.05 27.33 0.01
CA ALA A 390 -4.54 27.76 1.30
C ALA A 390 -4.64 29.28 1.43
N LYS A 391 -5.16 29.78 2.56
CA LYS A 391 -5.16 31.21 2.88
C LYS A 391 -3.81 31.62 3.45
N ASP A 392 -3.40 32.87 3.22
CA ASP A 392 -2.08 33.36 3.64
C ASP A 392 -1.91 33.29 5.17
N GLU A 393 -2.97 33.52 5.95
CA GLU A 393 -2.94 33.40 7.40
C GLU A 393 -2.72 31.95 7.87
N GLN A 394 -3.28 30.97 7.13
CA GLN A 394 -3.08 29.55 7.42
C GLN A 394 -1.63 29.15 7.13
N VAL A 395 -1.07 29.63 6.02
CA VAL A 395 0.34 29.39 5.66
C VAL A 395 1.28 29.96 6.73
N ALA A 396 1.05 31.21 7.14
CA ALA A 396 1.84 31.86 8.19
C ALA A 396 1.72 31.14 9.54
N ALA A 397 0.52 30.67 9.91
CA ALA A 397 0.32 29.89 11.12
C ALA A 397 1.08 28.55 11.08
N THR A 398 1.05 27.84 9.95
CA THR A 398 1.79 26.59 9.73
C THR A 398 3.29 26.80 9.88
N GLU A 399 3.85 27.82 9.23
CA GLU A 399 5.28 28.15 9.33
C GLU A 399 5.69 28.47 10.77
N LYS A 400 4.92 29.33 11.44
CA LYS A 400 5.17 29.69 12.85
C LYS A 400 5.16 28.46 13.75
N ASN A 401 4.22 27.54 13.55
CA ASN A 401 4.10 26.32 14.34
C ASN A 401 5.30 25.38 14.14
N MET A 402 5.76 25.18 12.90
CA MET A 402 6.98 24.43 12.62
C MET A 402 8.21 25.02 13.31
N LEU A 403 8.36 26.35 13.30
CA LEU A 403 9.47 27.02 13.99
C LEU A 403 9.41 26.86 15.52
N LEU A 404 8.21 26.81 16.12
CA LEU A 404 8.06 26.50 17.55
C LEU A 404 8.50 25.06 17.85
N ALA A 405 8.13 24.10 17.02
CA ALA A 405 8.57 22.71 17.15
C ALA A 405 10.10 22.58 17.02
N VAL A 406 10.73 23.31 16.07
CA VAL A 406 12.20 23.35 15.94
C VAL A 406 12.86 23.89 17.22
N LYS A 407 12.30 24.94 17.82
CA LYS A 407 12.79 25.48 19.11
C LYS A 407 12.64 24.46 20.24
N ALA A 408 11.48 23.79 20.33
CA ALA A 408 11.22 22.76 21.32
C ALA A 408 12.21 21.59 21.20
N ALA A 409 12.40 21.05 19.99
CA ALA A 409 13.34 19.94 19.72
C ALA A 409 14.77 20.29 20.15
N LYS A 410 15.25 21.50 19.83
CA LYS A 410 16.57 21.99 20.26
C LYS A 410 16.66 22.10 21.78
N LYS A 411 15.64 22.66 22.43
CA LYS A 411 15.63 22.89 23.89
C LYS A 411 15.67 21.57 24.68
N VAL A 412 14.98 20.54 24.22
CA VAL A 412 14.94 19.24 24.92
C VAL A 412 16.06 18.29 24.48
N GLY A 413 16.87 18.67 23.49
CA GLY A 413 17.92 17.81 22.94
C GLY A 413 17.35 16.57 22.24
N ALA A 414 16.29 16.73 21.45
CA ALA A 414 15.67 15.63 20.71
C ALA A 414 16.70 14.95 19.78
N PRO A 415 16.87 13.61 19.86
CA PRO A 415 17.89 12.89 19.08
C PRO A 415 17.44 12.58 17.64
N PHE A 416 16.16 12.77 17.33
CA PHE A 416 15.59 12.56 16.00
C PHE A 416 15.61 13.85 15.17
N THR A 417 15.65 13.69 13.85
CA THR A 417 15.61 14.82 12.91
C THR A 417 14.17 15.21 12.58
N LEU A 418 13.86 16.49 12.63
CA LEU A 418 12.56 16.97 12.15
C LEU A 418 12.52 16.92 10.62
N ALA A 419 11.38 16.58 10.04
CA ALA A 419 11.16 16.63 8.59
C ALA A 419 9.79 17.22 8.29
N THR A 420 9.61 17.74 7.08
CA THR A 420 8.26 17.96 6.56
C THR A 420 7.80 16.69 5.86
N CYS A 421 6.52 16.38 6.03
CA CYS A 421 5.76 15.51 5.16
C CYS A 421 4.50 16.29 4.76
N GLY A 422 3.60 15.67 4.03
CA GLY A 422 2.34 16.33 3.81
C GLY A 422 1.53 15.75 2.69
N TRP A 423 0.28 16.18 2.74
CA TRP A 423 -0.65 16.14 1.65
C TRP A 423 -0.14 16.91 0.42
N VAL A 424 0.71 17.94 0.62
CA VAL A 424 1.44 18.69 -0.40
C VAL A 424 2.85 19.10 0.08
N LEU A 425 3.77 19.42 -0.84
CA LEU A 425 5.14 19.84 -0.49
C LEU A 425 5.20 21.20 0.24
N GLY A 426 4.27 22.07 -0.10
CA GLY A 426 4.17 23.44 0.39
C GLY A 426 2.84 24.06 -0.08
N PRO A 427 2.57 25.32 0.27
CA PRO A 427 1.30 25.97 -0.09
C PRO A 427 1.10 26.03 -1.62
N PRO A 428 -0.15 26.05 -2.12
CA PRO A 428 -0.41 26.03 -3.56
C PRO A 428 0.22 27.16 -4.37
N LYS A 429 0.40 28.35 -3.75
CA LYS A 429 1.03 29.52 -4.40
C LYS A 429 2.51 29.31 -4.70
N ASP A 430 3.21 28.60 -3.82
CA ASP A 430 4.62 28.25 -3.98
C ASP A 430 4.90 26.96 -3.19
N ARG A 431 5.03 25.85 -3.94
CA ARG A 431 5.30 24.53 -3.36
C ARG A 431 6.66 24.44 -2.68
N ALA A 432 7.60 25.33 -2.98
CA ALA A 432 8.93 25.37 -2.38
C ALA A 432 9.05 26.40 -1.24
N GLN A 433 7.99 27.12 -0.88
CA GLN A 433 8.06 28.26 0.06
C GLN A 433 8.80 27.94 1.36
N PHE A 434 8.52 26.78 1.97
CA PHE A 434 9.12 26.41 3.25
C PHE A 434 10.64 26.16 3.18
N ASP A 435 11.21 26.01 1.98
CA ASP A 435 12.66 25.86 1.79
C ASP A 435 13.45 27.07 2.29
N ASN A 436 12.82 28.25 2.27
CA ASN A 436 13.42 29.53 2.63
C ASN A 436 13.52 29.76 4.14
N VAL A 437 12.75 29.00 4.93
CA VAL A 437 12.54 29.29 6.37
C VAL A 437 12.97 28.14 7.28
N LEU A 438 12.90 26.89 6.80
CA LEU A 438 13.25 25.72 7.61
C LEU A 438 14.72 25.33 7.47
N PRO A 439 15.36 24.84 8.56
CA PRO A 439 16.74 24.35 8.53
C PRO A 439 16.99 23.34 7.40
N LYS A 440 18.19 23.40 6.80
CA LYS A 440 18.54 22.63 5.58
C LYS A 440 18.80 21.15 5.84
N GLU A 441 19.11 20.80 7.08
CA GLU A 441 19.17 19.41 7.55
C GLU A 441 17.80 18.72 7.56
N MET A 442 16.69 19.48 7.62
CA MET A 442 15.35 18.92 7.63
C MET A 442 14.98 18.39 6.23
N PRO A 443 14.70 17.08 6.10
CA PRO A 443 14.22 16.51 4.86
C PRO A 443 12.83 17.03 4.51
N PHE A 444 12.57 17.21 3.21
CA PHE A 444 11.26 17.58 2.71
C PHE A 444 10.60 16.42 2.01
N SER A 445 9.32 16.20 2.31
CA SER A 445 8.54 15.09 1.78
C SER A 445 7.10 15.48 1.50
N CYS A 446 6.47 14.80 0.54
CA CYS A 446 5.02 14.82 0.36
C CYS A 446 4.55 13.57 -0.40
N ILE A 447 3.27 13.27 -0.25
CA ILE A 447 2.58 12.32 -1.12
C ILE A 447 2.24 12.98 -2.47
N ASN A 448 2.08 12.20 -3.54
CA ASN A 448 1.49 12.73 -4.77
C ASN A 448 -0.02 12.95 -4.61
N ARG A 449 -0.57 13.91 -5.35
CA ARG A 449 -1.96 14.35 -5.19
C ARG A 449 -2.93 13.42 -5.92
N GLN A 450 -4.22 13.68 -5.71
CA GLN A 450 -5.32 12.95 -6.33
C GLN A 450 -5.19 11.44 -6.08
N VAL A 451 -4.92 11.04 -4.83
CA VAL A 451 -4.77 9.61 -4.44
C VAL A 451 -3.88 8.80 -5.39
N GLY A 452 -2.77 9.39 -5.84
CA GLY A 452 -1.81 8.75 -6.72
C GLY A 452 -2.01 8.94 -8.22
N PHE A 453 -3.12 9.55 -8.65
CA PHE A 453 -3.38 9.77 -10.07
C PHE A 453 -2.53 10.89 -10.66
N GLU A 454 -2.11 11.88 -9.86
CA GLU A 454 -1.08 12.82 -10.28
C GLU A 454 0.33 12.23 -10.12
N PRO A 455 1.29 12.60 -10.99
CA PRO A 455 2.68 12.20 -10.82
C PRO A 455 3.29 12.84 -9.57
N VAL A 456 4.53 12.43 -9.24
CA VAL A 456 5.34 13.06 -8.18
C VAL A 456 5.44 14.57 -8.40
N GLU A 457 5.42 15.34 -7.30
CA GLU A 457 5.47 16.80 -7.30
C GLU A 457 6.76 17.33 -7.99
N PRO A 458 6.67 17.99 -9.17
CA PRO A 458 7.85 18.47 -9.89
C PRO A 458 8.64 19.54 -9.13
N SER A 459 8.02 20.26 -8.19
CA SER A 459 8.68 21.29 -7.40
C SER A 459 9.79 20.76 -6.48
N PHE A 460 9.90 19.44 -6.27
CA PHE A 460 11.09 18.84 -5.66
C PHE A 460 12.39 19.22 -6.40
N ALA A 461 12.34 19.48 -7.72
CA ALA A 461 13.49 19.91 -8.50
C ALA A 461 13.99 21.33 -8.11
N HIS A 462 13.13 22.14 -7.49
CA HIS A 462 13.44 23.53 -7.12
C HIS A 462 14.09 23.64 -5.74
N LEU A 463 13.92 22.63 -4.87
CA LEU A 463 14.52 22.59 -3.54
C LEU A 463 16.04 22.35 -3.61
N GLN A 464 16.82 23.17 -2.87
CA GLN A 464 18.29 23.11 -2.87
C GLN A 464 18.87 22.83 -1.48
N GLY A 465 19.90 21.97 -1.44
CA GLY A 465 20.74 21.75 -0.26
C GLY A 465 20.11 20.96 0.88
N ARG A 466 19.06 20.16 0.62
CA ARG A 466 18.40 19.30 1.63
C ARG A 466 18.01 17.93 1.07
N PRO A 467 17.81 16.90 1.92
CA PRO A 467 17.20 15.64 1.52
C PRO A 467 15.74 15.83 1.08
N LYS A 468 15.30 15.00 0.13
CA LYS A 468 13.97 15.11 -0.51
C LYS A 468 13.38 13.74 -0.70
N TRP A 469 12.15 13.51 -0.24
CA TRP A 469 11.54 12.20 -0.25
C TRP A 469 10.20 12.22 -0.97
N ALA A 470 10.07 11.41 -2.01
CA ALA A 470 8.78 11.23 -2.68
C ALA A 470 8.02 10.07 -2.04
N ILE A 471 6.72 10.25 -1.80
CA ILE A 471 5.85 9.21 -1.25
C ILE A 471 4.69 8.90 -2.22
N PRO A 472 4.92 8.18 -3.32
CA PRO A 472 3.85 7.72 -4.20
C PRO A 472 2.76 6.88 -3.49
N TRP A 473 1.49 7.08 -3.86
CA TRP A 473 0.39 6.17 -3.50
C TRP A 473 0.54 4.84 -4.23
N MET A 474 0.74 3.76 -3.48
CA MET A 474 0.78 2.40 -4.03
C MET A 474 -0.61 1.82 -4.28
N GLU A 475 -1.64 2.46 -3.74
CA GLU A 475 -3.06 2.22 -3.95
C GLU A 475 -3.84 3.48 -3.56
N ASP A 476 -5.08 3.62 -4.02
CA ASP A 476 -6.03 4.61 -3.51
C ASP A 476 -7.02 4.01 -2.50
N ASP A 477 -7.44 4.84 -1.56
CA ASP A 477 -8.45 4.56 -0.54
C ASP A 477 -9.91 4.60 -1.05
N PRO A 478 -10.32 5.44 -2.03
CA PRO A 478 -11.62 5.32 -2.68
C PRO A 478 -11.99 3.91 -3.11
N ALA A 479 -11.10 3.18 -3.79
CA ALA A 479 -11.36 1.83 -4.28
C ALA A 479 -10.60 0.75 -3.49
N MET A 480 -10.44 0.97 -2.19
CA MET A 480 -9.65 0.11 -1.31
C MET A 480 -10.11 -1.35 -1.24
N ILE A 481 -11.35 -1.68 -1.62
CA ILE A 481 -11.80 -3.09 -1.57
C ILE A 481 -11.55 -3.87 -2.87
N ILE A 482 -11.01 -3.27 -3.93
CA ILE A 482 -10.72 -3.93 -5.23
C ILE A 482 -9.21 -3.95 -5.54
N PRO A 483 -8.71 -4.87 -6.40
CA PRO A 483 -7.31 -4.84 -6.82
C PRO A 483 -6.98 -3.58 -7.64
N GLN A 484 -5.75 -3.08 -7.49
CA GLN A 484 -5.25 -1.90 -8.19
C GLN A 484 -3.83 -2.21 -8.70
N LEU A 485 -3.71 -2.55 -9.98
CA LEU A 485 -2.42 -2.88 -10.60
C LEU A 485 -1.76 -1.61 -11.15
N TRP A 486 -0.73 -1.12 -10.44
CA TRP A 486 -0.05 0.15 -10.70
C TRP A 486 1.48 0.01 -10.75
N ALA A 487 2.00 -1.13 -11.22
CA ALA A 487 3.44 -1.34 -11.37
C ALA A 487 4.08 -0.30 -12.32
N GLY A 488 3.42 0.02 -13.44
CA GLY A 488 3.87 1.03 -14.41
C GLY A 488 3.86 2.43 -13.83
N ARG A 489 2.88 2.72 -12.97
CA ARG A 489 2.79 3.95 -12.19
C ARG A 489 3.93 4.08 -11.18
N MET A 490 4.22 3.02 -10.43
CA MET A 490 5.32 2.99 -9.46
C MET A 490 6.67 3.19 -10.13
N ARG A 491 6.86 2.60 -11.32
CA ARG A 491 8.01 2.87 -12.18
C ARG A 491 8.10 4.33 -12.60
N ARG A 492 6.97 4.92 -13.01
CA ARG A 492 6.91 6.32 -13.41
C ARG A 492 7.25 7.27 -12.26
N ASP A 493 6.66 7.03 -11.09
CA ASP A 493 6.86 7.88 -9.91
C ASP A 493 8.29 7.78 -9.38
N ALA A 494 8.90 6.59 -9.39
CA ALA A 494 10.31 6.42 -9.07
C ALA A 494 11.24 7.10 -10.08
N ALA A 495 10.88 7.08 -11.38
CA ALA A 495 11.65 7.78 -12.41
C ALA A 495 11.60 9.31 -12.21
N ASP A 496 10.42 9.86 -11.93
CA ASP A 496 10.23 11.28 -11.66
C ASP A 496 10.92 11.71 -10.37
N ALA A 497 10.77 10.96 -9.28
CA ALA A 497 11.47 11.22 -8.03
C ALA A 497 12.99 11.30 -8.22
N LEU A 498 13.58 10.35 -8.95
CA LEU A 498 15.01 10.37 -9.25
C LEU A 498 15.40 11.58 -10.11
N ALA A 499 14.60 11.88 -11.13
CA ALA A 499 14.80 13.00 -12.03
C ALA A 499 14.74 14.36 -11.31
N TYR A 500 13.88 14.50 -10.29
CA TYR A 500 13.75 15.70 -9.46
C TYR A 500 14.79 15.78 -8.34
N GLY A 501 15.70 14.80 -8.27
CA GLY A 501 16.77 14.72 -7.30
C GLY A 501 16.33 14.30 -5.91
N CYS A 502 15.20 13.59 -5.78
CA CYS A 502 14.80 13.00 -4.51
C CYS A 502 15.83 11.97 -4.04
N THR A 503 16.19 12.05 -2.76
CA THR A 503 17.10 11.11 -2.10
C THR A 503 16.36 9.98 -1.39
N GLY A 504 15.04 10.08 -1.24
CA GLY A 504 14.17 9.07 -0.65
C GLY A 504 12.97 8.73 -1.53
N LEU A 505 12.55 7.48 -1.46
CA LEU A 505 11.39 6.94 -2.17
C LEU A 505 10.62 5.98 -1.26
N MET A 506 9.43 6.38 -0.82
CA MET A 506 8.56 5.56 0.02
C MET A 506 7.20 5.35 -0.65
N GLY A 507 6.42 4.37 -0.23
CA GLY A 507 5.06 4.15 -0.76
C GLY A 507 4.01 4.20 0.33
N ILE A 508 2.98 5.03 0.17
CA ILE A 508 1.80 5.02 1.05
C ILE A 508 0.86 3.87 0.68
N HIS A 509 0.35 3.16 1.69
CA HIS A 509 -0.58 2.04 1.52
C HIS A 509 -1.34 1.65 2.81
N TRP A 510 -2.29 0.74 2.65
CA TRP A 510 -3.03 0.05 3.71
C TRP A 510 -2.84 -1.46 3.61
N ARG A 511 -3.18 -2.05 2.46
CA ARG A 511 -3.22 -3.50 2.25
C ARG A 511 -1.82 -4.05 1.92
N THR A 512 -1.64 -5.35 2.08
CA THR A 512 -0.31 -6.00 1.97
C THR A 512 -0.20 -7.02 0.82
N HIS A 513 -1.09 -8.01 0.73
CA HIS A 513 -0.97 -9.08 -0.28
C HIS A 513 -1.31 -8.58 -1.70
N VAL A 514 -2.47 -7.94 -1.86
CA VAL A 514 -2.94 -7.47 -3.17
C VAL A 514 -2.00 -6.44 -3.82
N LEU A 515 -1.20 -5.73 -3.00
CA LEU A 515 -0.20 -4.75 -3.47
C LEU A 515 1.15 -5.36 -3.82
N GLY A 516 1.30 -6.69 -3.75
CA GLY A 516 2.56 -7.37 -4.07
C GLY A 516 3.24 -6.84 -5.34
N PRO A 517 2.52 -6.70 -6.48
CA PRO A 517 3.06 -6.11 -7.70
C PRO A 517 3.58 -4.67 -7.50
N ASN A 518 2.77 -3.79 -6.91
CA ASN A 518 3.08 -2.36 -6.79
C ASN A 518 4.29 -2.12 -5.88
N VAL A 519 4.31 -2.75 -4.69
CA VAL A 519 5.42 -2.60 -3.75
C VAL A 519 6.72 -3.15 -4.34
N SER A 520 6.66 -4.31 -5.01
CA SER A 520 7.84 -4.92 -5.62
C SER A 520 8.38 -4.08 -6.79
N ALA A 521 7.50 -3.49 -7.61
CA ALA A 521 7.89 -2.59 -8.68
C ALA A 521 8.57 -1.33 -8.14
N LEU A 522 8.03 -0.70 -7.08
CA LEU A 522 8.62 0.46 -6.41
C LEU A 522 9.98 0.11 -5.79
N ALA A 523 10.08 -1.03 -5.10
CA ALA A 523 11.31 -1.52 -4.49
C ALA A 523 12.42 -1.72 -5.54
N ARG A 524 12.11 -2.38 -6.66
CA ARG A 524 13.06 -2.59 -7.76
C ARG A 524 13.48 -1.27 -8.41
N ALA A 525 12.55 -0.34 -8.60
CA ALA A 525 12.83 0.98 -9.17
C ALA A 525 13.70 1.87 -8.26
N GLY A 526 13.78 1.55 -6.96
CA GLY A 526 14.71 2.17 -6.03
C GLY A 526 16.19 1.78 -6.23
N TRP A 527 16.46 0.78 -7.08
CA TRP A 527 17.80 0.23 -7.34
C TRP A 527 18.19 0.25 -8.82
N GLU A 528 17.25 0.03 -9.74
CA GLU A 528 17.55 -0.09 -11.17
C GLU A 528 16.39 0.44 -12.02
N GLN A 529 16.72 1.25 -13.03
CA GLN A 529 15.77 1.83 -13.97
C GLN A 529 16.20 1.78 -15.44
N SER A 530 17.48 1.51 -15.76
CA SER A 530 18.04 1.61 -17.11
C SER A 530 17.35 0.72 -18.15
N GLY A 531 16.85 -0.46 -17.75
CA GLY A 531 16.22 -1.42 -18.67
C GLY A 531 14.80 -1.08 -19.12
N TRP A 532 14.11 -0.15 -18.44
CA TRP A 532 12.70 0.16 -18.70
C TRP A 532 12.37 1.66 -18.67
N ASN A 533 13.25 2.51 -18.11
CA ASN A 533 13.08 3.96 -18.08
C ASN A 533 13.84 4.58 -19.28
N PRO A 534 13.13 5.06 -20.32
CA PRO A 534 13.76 5.67 -21.50
C PRO A 534 14.47 7.00 -21.21
N ASN A 535 14.27 7.58 -20.02
CA ASN A 535 14.88 8.83 -19.58
C ASN A 535 15.93 8.64 -18.48
N PHE A 536 16.32 7.39 -18.17
CA PHE A 536 17.33 7.14 -17.16
C PHE A 536 18.67 7.80 -17.52
N GLY A 537 19.25 8.53 -16.55
CA GLY A 537 20.51 9.26 -16.73
C GLY A 537 20.41 10.54 -17.56
N LYS A 538 19.25 10.85 -18.16
CA LYS A 538 19.04 12.14 -18.84
C LYS A 538 18.80 13.22 -17.80
N LYS A 539 19.37 14.41 -18.03
CA LYS A 539 19.10 15.58 -17.18
C LYS A 539 17.61 15.90 -17.27
N PHE A 540 16.96 16.01 -16.12
CA PHE A 540 15.60 16.51 -16.09
C PHE A 540 15.59 17.96 -16.54
N GLU A 541 14.83 18.25 -17.59
CA GLU A 541 14.44 19.60 -17.93
C GLU A 541 13.01 19.77 -17.43
N SER A 542 12.83 20.58 -16.38
CA SER A 542 11.50 21.02 -15.99
C SER A 542 10.78 21.49 -17.25
N PRO A 543 9.54 21.04 -17.51
CA PRO A 543 8.73 21.64 -18.56
C PRO A 543 8.82 23.14 -18.33
N LYS A 544 9.49 23.86 -19.23
CA LYS A 544 9.51 25.32 -19.16
C LYS A 544 8.03 25.69 -19.17
N LEU A 545 7.57 26.45 -18.17
CA LEU A 545 6.28 27.14 -18.22
C LEU A 545 6.30 27.94 -19.51
N LYS A 546 5.80 27.33 -20.57
CA LYS A 546 5.71 27.98 -21.86
C LYS A 546 4.51 28.90 -21.69
N PHE A 547 4.73 30.19 -21.90
CA PHE A 547 3.70 31.16 -22.25
C PHE A 547 3.07 30.72 -23.59
N THR A 548 2.36 29.59 -23.56
CA THR A 548 1.67 28.96 -24.69
C THR A 548 0.20 28.93 -24.36
N GLU A 549 -0.60 29.17 -25.38
CA GLU A 549 -2.05 29.05 -25.31
C GLU A 549 -2.46 27.69 -24.76
N GLY A 550 -3.43 27.71 -23.87
CA GLY A 550 -3.95 26.51 -23.23
C GLY A 550 -4.66 26.78 -21.93
N ARG A 551 -5.17 25.73 -21.32
CA ARG A 551 -5.75 25.73 -19.97
C ARG A 551 -4.84 25.03 -18.97
N GLU A 552 -4.87 25.48 -17.72
CA GLU A 552 -4.20 24.81 -16.61
C GLU A 552 -5.20 24.02 -15.78
N GLY A 553 -5.05 22.68 -15.79
CA GLY A 553 -5.93 21.78 -15.07
C GLY A 553 -7.37 21.75 -15.61
N GLY A 554 -8.29 21.31 -14.76
CA GLY A 554 -9.72 21.29 -15.04
C GLY A 554 -10.27 19.97 -15.58
N SER A 555 -11.43 19.61 -15.06
CA SER A 555 -12.30 18.51 -15.42
C SER A 555 -13.54 18.97 -16.20
N VAL A 556 -14.22 18.14 -16.99
CA VAL A 556 -15.42 18.45 -17.75
C VAL A 556 -16.55 17.72 -17.05
N ALA A 557 -17.65 18.44 -16.86
CA ALA A 557 -18.92 17.85 -16.48
C ALA A 557 -19.91 18.14 -17.61
N ALA A 558 -20.51 17.06 -18.13
CA ALA A 558 -21.54 17.13 -19.15
C ALA A 558 -22.88 16.73 -18.54
N PHE A 559 -23.91 17.53 -18.84
CA PHE A 559 -25.28 17.37 -18.37
C PHE A 559 -26.23 17.28 -19.56
N PRO A 560 -26.07 16.27 -20.42
CA PRO A 560 -26.80 16.19 -21.68
C PRO A 560 -28.32 16.18 -21.42
N ASN A 561 -29.06 16.91 -22.26
CA ASN A 561 -30.52 17.05 -22.20
C ASN A 561 -31.07 17.82 -20.99
N SER A 562 -30.24 18.52 -20.22
CA SER A 562 -30.72 19.41 -19.15
C SER A 562 -31.16 20.76 -19.75
N PRO A 563 -32.43 21.18 -19.63
CA PRO A 563 -32.86 22.51 -20.07
C PRO A 563 -32.08 23.61 -19.35
N MET A 564 -31.67 24.66 -20.05
CA MET A 564 -30.92 25.79 -19.48
C MET A 564 -31.73 27.09 -19.57
N ASP A 565 -32.11 27.62 -18.42
CA ASP A 565 -32.85 28.87 -18.33
C ASP A 565 -31.94 30.08 -18.57
N GLY A 566 -32.52 31.19 -19.02
CA GLY A 566 -31.80 32.47 -19.19
C GLY A 566 -30.86 32.52 -20.40
N THR A 567 -30.98 31.56 -21.32
CA THR A 567 -30.25 31.51 -22.60
C THR A 567 -31.17 30.94 -23.69
N GLU A 568 -30.87 31.22 -24.96
CA GLU A 568 -31.46 30.52 -26.12
C GLU A 568 -30.54 29.39 -26.63
N ASP A 569 -29.39 29.20 -25.97
CA ASP A 569 -28.35 28.25 -26.38
C ASP A 569 -28.00 27.26 -25.28
N ASP A 570 -28.94 26.34 -25.00
CA ASP A 570 -28.79 25.34 -23.95
C ASP A 570 -27.52 24.50 -24.08
N THR A 571 -27.17 24.10 -25.30
CA THR A 571 -26.04 23.22 -25.57
C THR A 571 -24.71 23.80 -25.09
N LEU A 572 -24.53 25.13 -25.16
CA LEU A 572 -23.33 25.81 -24.67
C LEU A 572 -23.17 25.70 -23.15
N TYR A 573 -24.28 25.66 -22.39
CA TYR A 573 -24.28 25.59 -20.93
C TYR A 573 -24.51 24.18 -20.37
N GLN A 574 -24.76 23.19 -21.23
CA GLN A 574 -24.86 21.77 -20.86
C GLN A 574 -23.49 21.11 -20.65
N THR A 575 -22.41 21.78 -21.00
CA THR A 575 -21.04 21.33 -20.74
C THR A 575 -20.29 22.43 -20.02
N VAL A 576 -19.61 22.08 -18.92
CA VAL A 576 -18.75 23.03 -18.20
C VAL A 576 -17.39 22.40 -17.95
N ARG A 577 -16.34 23.23 -17.99
CA ARG A 577 -15.10 22.89 -17.30
C ARG A 577 -15.25 23.26 -15.82
N TYR A 578 -14.69 22.46 -14.93
CA TYR A 578 -14.58 22.72 -13.49
C TYR A 578 -13.18 22.38 -12.97
N ASN A 579 -12.76 22.84 -11.80
CA ASN A 579 -11.45 22.56 -11.19
C ASN A 579 -10.23 23.00 -12.02
N MET A 580 -10.38 24.03 -12.86
CA MET A 580 -9.25 24.65 -13.56
C MET A 580 -8.54 25.64 -12.64
N ASN A 581 -7.26 25.89 -12.93
CA ASN A 581 -6.48 26.95 -12.30
C ASN A 581 -6.43 28.19 -13.19
N ALA A 582 -6.29 28.02 -14.51
CA ALA A 582 -6.19 29.14 -15.44
C ALA A 582 -6.60 28.79 -16.88
N TYR A 583 -6.86 29.83 -17.66
CA TYR A 583 -6.88 29.84 -19.12
C TYR A 583 -5.91 30.91 -19.63
N HIS A 584 -5.13 30.55 -20.64
CA HIS A 584 -4.19 31.42 -21.34
C HIS A 584 -4.58 31.47 -22.81
N LEU A 585 -5.13 32.59 -23.27
CA LEU A 585 -5.56 32.74 -24.67
C LEU A 585 -4.55 33.61 -25.41
N LYS A 586 -4.00 33.11 -26.53
CA LYS A 586 -3.20 33.98 -27.40
C LYS A 586 -4.14 34.94 -28.12
N VAL A 587 -3.87 36.21 -27.93
CA VAL A 587 -4.52 37.34 -28.61
C VAL A 587 -3.48 38.43 -28.81
N PRO A 588 -3.59 39.26 -29.87
CA PRO A 588 -2.71 40.41 -30.04
C PRO A 588 -2.67 41.32 -28.81
N ASN A 589 -1.62 42.13 -28.68
CA ASN A 589 -1.62 43.19 -27.67
C ASN A 589 -2.70 44.22 -27.99
N GLY A 590 -3.44 44.66 -26.98
CA GLY A 590 -4.56 45.56 -27.17
C GLY A 590 -5.49 45.63 -25.96
N GLU A 591 -6.58 46.36 -26.14
CA GLU A 591 -7.70 46.44 -25.19
C GLU A 591 -8.83 45.53 -25.66
N TYR A 592 -9.36 44.75 -24.73
CA TYR A 592 -10.35 43.71 -25.00
C TYR A 592 -11.52 43.80 -24.03
N LYS A 593 -12.71 43.54 -24.57
CA LYS A 593 -13.87 43.14 -23.80
C LYS A 593 -13.83 41.63 -23.58
N VAL A 594 -13.80 41.20 -22.33
CA VAL A 594 -13.81 39.78 -21.94
C VAL A 594 -15.14 39.44 -21.27
N THR A 595 -15.86 38.46 -21.81
CA THR A 595 -17.06 37.89 -21.20
C THR A 595 -16.76 36.49 -20.68
N LEU A 596 -17.04 36.26 -19.40
CA LEU A 596 -16.95 34.95 -18.77
C LEU A 596 -18.37 34.42 -18.53
N GLN A 597 -18.66 33.24 -19.05
CA GLN A 597 -20.00 32.66 -19.06
C GLN A 597 -20.06 31.44 -18.14
N PHE A 598 -21.02 31.43 -17.23
CA PHE A 598 -21.16 30.47 -16.14
C PHE A 598 -22.56 29.85 -16.10
N CYS A 599 -22.66 28.65 -15.55
CA CYS A 599 -23.90 28.08 -15.05
C CYS A 599 -23.58 27.16 -13.85
N GLU A 600 -24.57 26.90 -12.99
CA GLU A 600 -24.48 25.84 -11.98
C GLU A 600 -25.38 24.67 -12.37
N PRO A 601 -24.84 23.62 -13.02
CA PRO A 601 -25.62 22.45 -13.38
C PRO A 601 -25.61 21.34 -12.32
N HIS A 602 -24.67 21.37 -11.38
CA HIS A 602 -24.44 20.27 -10.45
C HIS A 602 -25.21 20.46 -9.14
N TYR A 603 -24.93 21.54 -8.41
CA TYR A 603 -25.48 21.76 -7.07
C TYR A 603 -26.92 22.30 -7.08
N ASN A 604 -27.69 21.91 -6.05
CA ASN A 604 -29.09 22.33 -5.86
C ASN A 604 -29.25 23.35 -4.70
N GLU A 605 -28.14 23.91 -4.19
CA GLU A 605 -28.16 24.83 -3.06
C GLU A 605 -26.99 25.83 -3.11
N ALA A 606 -27.18 27.01 -2.54
CA ALA A 606 -26.17 28.06 -2.44
C ALA A 606 -25.04 27.65 -1.48
N GLY A 607 -23.87 28.25 -1.66
CA GLY A 607 -22.69 28.10 -0.80
C GLY A 607 -21.85 26.86 -1.10
N LYS A 608 -22.26 26.00 -2.04
CA LYS A 608 -21.52 24.78 -2.38
C LYS A 608 -20.34 25.00 -3.30
N ARG A 609 -20.44 25.97 -4.21
CA ARG A 609 -19.37 26.37 -5.13
C ARG A 609 -19.20 27.87 -5.06
N VAL A 610 -18.08 28.30 -4.49
CA VAL A 610 -17.72 29.72 -4.37
C VAL A 610 -16.28 29.89 -4.85
N PHE A 611 -16.04 30.78 -5.80
CA PHE A 611 -14.70 31.02 -6.34
C PHE A 611 -14.52 32.45 -6.83
N GLY A 612 -13.28 32.90 -6.89
CA GLY A 612 -12.88 34.15 -7.50
C GLY A 612 -12.31 33.97 -8.91
N VAL A 613 -12.22 35.08 -9.65
CA VAL A 613 -11.56 35.16 -10.95
C VAL A 613 -10.64 36.38 -10.98
N GLU A 614 -9.46 36.19 -11.54
CA GLU A 614 -8.49 37.24 -11.84
C GLU A 614 -8.29 37.33 -13.36
N LEU A 615 -8.21 38.56 -13.87
CA LEU A 615 -7.83 38.85 -15.25
C LEU A 615 -6.52 39.65 -15.23
N GLN A 616 -5.50 39.18 -15.95
CA GLN A 616 -4.15 39.79 -15.96
C GLN A 616 -3.60 40.02 -14.53
N GLY A 617 -3.81 39.05 -13.62
CA GLY A 617 -3.39 39.14 -12.22
C GLY A 617 -4.18 40.11 -11.34
N LYS A 618 -5.23 40.76 -11.88
CA LYS A 618 -6.14 41.62 -11.11
C LYS A 618 -7.41 40.84 -10.75
N ARG A 619 -7.76 40.78 -9.46
CA ARG A 619 -9.05 40.25 -8.99
C ARG A 619 -10.21 41.05 -9.60
N VAL A 620 -11.02 40.38 -10.41
CA VAL A 620 -12.22 40.96 -11.06
C VAL A 620 -13.52 40.38 -10.50
N ILE A 621 -13.47 39.18 -9.92
CA ILE A 621 -14.59 38.55 -9.21
C ILE A 621 -14.03 37.96 -7.92
N ASP A 622 -14.51 38.38 -6.74
CA ASP A 622 -13.97 37.91 -5.45
C ASP A 622 -14.58 36.59 -4.96
N LYS A 623 -15.91 36.52 -4.86
CA LYS A 623 -16.66 35.35 -4.36
C LYS A 623 -17.92 35.11 -5.19
N LEU A 624 -17.78 34.44 -6.33
CA LEU A 624 -18.89 34.03 -7.17
C LEU A 624 -19.50 32.73 -6.67
N ASP A 625 -20.78 32.80 -6.34
CA ASP A 625 -21.67 31.66 -6.20
C ASP A 625 -22.72 31.75 -7.30
N VAL A 626 -22.61 30.89 -8.31
CA VAL A 626 -23.50 30.92 -9.48
C VAL A 626 -24.93 30.52 -9.08
N PHE A 627 -25.09 29.51 -8.20
CA PHE A 627 -26.42 29.10 -7.73
C PHE A 627 -27.09 30.20 -6.93
N ALA A 628 -26.38 30.86 -6.01
CA ALA A 628 -26.96 31.96 -5.24
C ALA A 628 -27.38 33.15 -6.13
N LYS A 629 -26.72 33.33 -7.28
CA LYS A 629 -27.02 34.43 -8.21
C LYS A 629 -28.18 34.12 -9.15
N VAL A 630 -28.22 32.93 -9.73
CA VAL A 630 -29.16 32.62 -10.82
C VAL A 630 -29.93 31.31 -10.62
N GLY A 631 -29.59 30.50 -9.62
CA GLY A 631 -30.16 29.17 -9.41
C GLY A 631 -29.49 28.09 -10.27
N LYS A 632 -30.05 26.88 -10.22
CA LYS A 632 -29.55 25.74 -10.99
C LYS A 632 -29.95 25.82 -12.46
N ASN A 633 -29.08 25.32 -13.35
CA ASN A 633 -29.30 25.26 -14.79
C ASN A 633 -29.69 26.62 -15.40
N LYS A 634 -29.08 27.71 -14.94
CA LYS A 634 -29.32 29.06 -15.46
C LYS A 634 -28.02 29.72 -15.88
N ALA A 635 -28.03 30.37 -17.05
CA ALA A 635 -26.88 31.07 -17.59
C ALA A 635 -26.57 32.37 -16.79
N LEU A 636 -25.29 32.69 -16.65
CA LEU A 636 -24.78 33.88 -15.97
C LEU A 636 -23.50 34.40 -16.64
N ASP A 637 -23.55 35.64 -17.14
CA ASP A 637 -22.43 36.29 -17.80
C ASP A 637 -21.83 37.42 -16.96
N TYR A 638 -20.50 37.50 -16.92
CA TYR A 638 -19.76 38.67 -16.44
C TYR A 638 -18.93 39.28 -17.56
N LYS A 639 -19.09 40.60 -17.77
CA LYS A 639 -18.43 41.35 -18.84
C LYS A 639 -17.43 42.35 -18.26
N PHE A 640 -16.24 42.43 -18.87
CA PHE A 640 -15.16 43.33 -18.48
C PHE A 640 -14.65 44.07 -19.71
N GLU A 641 -14.82 45.40 -19.77
CA GLU A 641 -14.63 46.20 -21.01
C GLU A 641 -13.18 46.66 -21.25
N ASP A 642 -12.33 46.72 -20.21
CA ASP A 642 -11.00 47.36 -20.28
C ASP A 642 -9.84 46.40 -19.94
N VAL A 643 -9.83 45.19 -20.51
CA VAL A 643 -8.77 44.21 -20.24
C VAL A 643 -7.56 44.48 -21.15
N LYS A 644 -6.47 45.01 -20.57
CA LYS A 644 -5.24 45.37 -21.30
C LYS A 644 -4.27 44.20 -21.38
N ILE A 645 -3.85 43.86 -22.59
CA ILE A 645 -2.91 42.78 -22.87
C ILE A 645 -1.65 43.36 -23.50
N THR A 646 -0.50 43.06 -22.89
CA THR A 646 0.81 43.66 -23.24
C THR A 646 1.87 42.63 -23.66
N ASN A 647 1.60 41.34 -23.44
CA ASN A 647 2.52 40.23 -23.68
C ASN A 647 1.97 39.18 -24.68
N GLY A 648 0.88 39.49 -25.38
CA GLY A 648 0.23 38.63 -26.38
C GLY A 648 -0.58 37.48 -25.79
N LEU A 649 -0.90 37.54 -24.50
CA LEU A 649 -1.59 36.48 -23.77
C LEU A 649 -2.62 37.07 -22.80
N LEU A 650 -3.88 36.64 -22.94
CA LEU A 650 -4.90 36.88 -21.93
C LEU A 650 -4.81 35.80 -20.85
N ASP A 651 -4.48 36.21 -19.63
CA ASP A 651 -4.42 35.38 -18.44
C ASP A 651 -5.71 35.49 -17.63
N ILE A 652 -6.42 34.37 -17.51
CA ILE A 652 -7.65 34.22 -16.71
C ILE A 652 -7.37 33.19 -15.62
N SER A 653 -7.25 33.62 -14.37
CA SER A 653 -6.95 32.73 -13.25
C SER A 653 -8.17 32.54 -12.35
N PHE A 654 -8.35 31.33 -11.83
CA PHE A 654 -9.48 30.97 -10.97
C PHE A 654 -8.99 30.70 -9.55
N VAL A 655 -9.61 31.37 -8.58
CA VAL A 655 -9.21 31.29 -7.18
C VAL A 655 -10.26 30.52 -6.39
N LYS A 656 -9.89 29.32 -5.95
CA LYS A 656 -10.78 28.42 -5.22
C LYS A 656 -11.07 28.98 -3.83
N ALA A 657 -12.35 29.08 -3.45
CA ALA A 657 -12.74 29.47 -2.09
C ALA A 657 -13.55 28.37 -1.39
N VAL A 658 -14.63 27.92 -2.00
CA VAL A 658 -15.41 26.73 -1.59
C VAL A 658 -15.59 25.87 -2.84
N GLU A 659 -15.04 24.65 -2.81
CA GLU A 659 -15.08 23.68 -3.90
C GLU A 659 -14.42 24.16 -5.21
N PHE A 660 -14.62 23.45 -6.31
CA PHE A 660 -13.93 23.71 -7.57
C PHE A 660 -14.59 24.80 -8.43
N PRO A 661 -13.83 25.78 -8.96
CA PRO A 661 -14.33 26.77 -9.92
C PRO A 661 -14.94 26.11 -11.15
N CYS A 662 -15.93 26.73 -11.80
CA CYS A 662 -16.50 26.24 -13.05
C CYS A 662 -16.66 27.36 -14.08
N ILE A 663 -16.67 27.03 -15.37
CA ILE A 663 -16.92 27.97 -16.48
C ILE A 663 -17.48 27.20 -17.69
N ALA A 664 -18.47 27.78 -18.37
CA ALA A 664 -19.11 27.23 -19.55
C ALA A 664 -18.48 27.75 -20.85
N ALA A 665 -18.18 29.05 -20.92
CA ALA A 665 -17.54 29.64 -22.09
C ALA A 665 -16.78 30.93 -21.77
N ILE A 666 -15.87 31.30 -22.68
CA ILE A 666 -15.09 32.55 -22.66
C ILE A 666 -15.27 33.24 -23.99
N VAL A 667 -15.58 34.54 -23.99
CA VAL A 667 -15.62 35.39 -25.19
C VAL A 667 -14.64 36.54 -25.01
N VAL A 668 -13.76 36.75 -25.99
CA VAL A 668 -12.78 37.82 -26.04
C VAL A 668 -13.02 38.63 -27.31
N GLU A 669 -13.34 39.91 -27.17
CA GLU A 669 -13.64 40.80 -28.28
C GLU A 669 -12.72 42.02 -28.23
N GLY A 670 -11.92 42.21 -29.28
CA GLY A 670 -11.10 43.40 -29.47
C GLY A 670 -11.11 43.84 -30.93
N GLN A 671 -10.60 45.03 -31.22
CA GLN A 671 -10.59 45.59 -32.58
C GLN A 671 -9.85 44.70 -33.60
N SER A 672 -8.86 43.94 -33.12
CA SER A 672 -7.97 43.11 -33.96
C SER A 672 -8.30 41.61 -33.93
N CYS A 673 -9.09 41.13 -32.97
CA CYS A 673 -9.51 39.73 -32.92
C CYS A 673 -10.77 39.50 -32.07
N ILE A 674 -11.58 38.54 -32.48
CA ILE A 674 -12.67 37.98 -31.66
C ILE A 674 -12.40 36.49 -31.50
N ARG A 675 -12.49 35.99 -30.28
CA ARG A 675 -12.36 34.56 -29.95
C ARG A 675 -13.41 34.12 -28.97
N LYS A 676 -13.93 32.91 -29.17
CA LYS A 676 -15.00 32.32 -28.38
C LYS A 676 -14.63 30.87 -28.07
N ILE A 677 -14.55 30.50 -26.80
CA ILE A 677 -14.07 29.19 -26.35
C ILE A 677 -15.21 28.45 -25.65
N ASN A 678 -15.59 27.28 -26.18
CA ASN A 678 -16.55 26.37 -25.54
C ASN A 678 -15.83 25.56 -24.43
N CYS A 679 -15.88 26.04 -23.19
CA CYS A 679 -15.09 25.48 -22.09
C CYS A 679 -15.62 24.10 -21.66
N GLY A 680 -14.81 23.07 -21.89
CA GLY A 680 -15.14 21.67 -21.67
C GLY A 680 -15.80 20.98 -22.87
N GLY A 681 -16.18 21.71 -23.92
CA GLY A 681 -16.89 21.18 -25.07
C GLY A 681 -16.07 21.10 -26.36
N PRO A 682 -16.55 20.35 -27.36
CA PRO A 682 -16.03 20.43 -28.73
C PRO A 682 -16.37 21.78 -29.37
N ALA A 683 -15.84 22.05 -30.56
CA ALA A 683 -16.23 23.23 -31.33
C ALA A 683 -17.74 23.23 -31.56
N TYR A 684 -18.39 24.37 -31.35
CA TYR A 684 -19.84 24.49 -31.34
C TYR A 684 -20.27 25.88 -31.83
N LYS A 685 -21.04 25.94 -32.91
CA LYS A 685 -21.36 27.18 -33.64
C LYS A 685 -20.08 27.97 -33.96
N ASP A 686 -19.99 29.22 -33.52
CA ASP A 686 -18.84 30.10 -33.67
C ASP A 686 -17.87 30.03 -32.47
N TYR A 687 -18.09 29.10 -31.53
CA TYR A 687 -17.14 28.78 -30.47
C TYR A 687 -16.15 27.72 -30.94
N GLU A 688 -14.88 28.01 -30.74
CA GLU A 688 -13.78 27.06 -30.84
C GLU A 688 -13.95 25.95 -29.79
N SER A 689 -13.41 24.78 -30.08
CA SER A 689 -13.29 23.73 -29.05
C SER A 689 -12.47 24.24 -27.88
N ASP A 690 -12.69 23.65 -26.72
CA ASP A 690 -11.91 24.00 -25.54
C ASP A 690 -10.40 23.94 -25.79
N LEU A 691 -9.65 24.79 -25.09
CA LEU A 691 -8.22 24.87 -25.23
C LEU A 691 -7.54 23.56 -24.77
N PRO A 692 -6.46 23.15 -25.45
CA PRO A 692 -5.62 22.05 -24.98
C PRO A 692 -5.00 22.43 -23.62
N SER A 693 -4.62 21.43 -22.83
CA SER A 693 -3.96 21.73 -21.56
C SER A 693 -2.58 22.35 -21.83
N SER A 694 -2.34 23.57 -21.33
CA SER A 694 -1.00 24.14 -21.23
C SER A 694 -0.27 23.44 -20.08
N GLY A 695 0.98 23.06 -20.29
CA GLY A 695 1.85 22.55 -19.22
C GLY A 695 1.58 21.12 -18.72
N THR A 696 0.75 20.31 -19.39
CA THR A 696 0.70 18.88 -19.04
C THR A 696 2.00 18.22 -19.46
N ASP A 697 2.61 17.55 -18.49
CA ASP A 697 3.60 16.55 -18.76
C ASP A 697 3.03 15.52 -19.75
N SER A 698 3.47 15.57 -21.00
CA SER A 698 2.98 14.71 -22.08
C SER A 698 3.57 13.29 -22.00
N ARG A 699 4.44 13.01 -21.04
CA ARG A 699 4.97 11.69 -20.77
C ARG A 699 3.87 10.81 -20.17
N SER A 700 3.75 9.57 -20.64
CA SER A 700 2.77 8.58 -20.15
C SER A 700 2.77 8.45 -18.62
N ARG A 701 1.58 8.40 -18.00
CA ARG A 701 1.44 8.19 -16.54
C ARG A 701 2.03 6.85 -16.07
N ASP A 702 2.06 5.87 -16.95
CA ASP A 702 2.57 4.53 -16.71
C ASP A 702 3.75 4.24 -17.64
N LEU A 703 4.82 3.66 -17.08
CA LEU A 703 5.96 3.12 -17.85
C LEU A 703 5.78 1.63 -18.14
N PRO A 704 6.47 1.06 -19.15
CA PRO A 704 6.31 -0.35 -19.53
C PRO A 704 6.48 -1.30 -18.34
N THR A 705 5.78 -2.45 -18.35
CA THR A 705 5.79 -3.44 -17.25
C THR A 705 6.00 -4.88 -17.70
N ASP A 706 6.21 -5.13 -19.00
CA ASP A 706 6.33 -6.48 -19.56
C ASP A 706 7.44 -7.29 -18.89
N ASP A 707 8.63 -6.71 -18.69
CA ASP A 707 9.75 -7.39 -18.03
C ASP A 707 9.46 -7.67 -16.55
N PHE A 708 8.70 -6.80 -15.88
CA PHE A 708 8.32 -6.98 -14.49
C PHE A 708 7.34 -8.14 -14.36
N TYR A 709 6.26 -8.14 -15.15
CA TYR A 709 5.25 -9.18 -15.08
C TYR A 709 5.76 -10.52 -15.60
N ALA A 710 6.73 -10.55 -16.52
CA ALA A 710 7.40 -11.78 -16.93
C ALA A 710 8.12 -12.48 -15.75
N ASP A 711 8.93 -11.73 -14.99
CA ASP A 711 9.62 -12.24 -13.80
C ASP A 711 8.66 -12.61 -12.67
N TRP A 712 7.67 -11.73 -12.44
CA TRP A 712 6.65 -11.91 -11.41
C TRP A 712 5.81 -13.16 -11.68
N ALA A 713 5.23 -13.30 -12.87
CA ALA A 713 4.38 -14.44 -13.22
C ALA A 713 5.17 -15.76 -13.21
N LEU A 714 6.43 -15.75 -13.69
CA LEU A 714 7.31 -16.91 -13.64
C LEU A 714 7.51 -17.40 -12.20
N THR A 715 7.75 -16.48 -11.27
CA THR A 715 7.98 -16.83 -9.87
C THR A 715 6.69 -17.21 -9.14
N GLN A 716 5.60 -16.50 -9.42
CA GLN A 716 4.30 -16.73 -8.77
C GLN A 716 3.65 -18.04 -9.20
N PHE A 717 3.67 -18.36 -10.50
CA PHE A 717 2.81 -19.37 -11.11
C PHE A 717 3.58 -20.52 -11.77
N GLY A 718 4.91 -20.39 -11.87
CA GLY A 718 5.77 -21.34 -12.55
C GLY A 718 5.79 -21.16 -14.08
N PRO A 719 6.72 -21.83 -14.77
CA PRO A 719 7.08 -21.51 -16.15
C PRO A 719 6.01 -21.85 -17.20
N TRP A 720 5.09 -22.78 -16.90
CA TRP A 720 4.17 -23.33 -17.90
C TRP A 720 3.07 -22.35 -18.35
N ALA A 721 2.66 -21.44 -17.47
CA ALA A 721 1.65 -20.43 -17.76
C ALA A 721 2.16 -18.98 -17.58
N ALA A 722 3.45 -18.81 -17.27
CA ALA A 722 4.02 -17.52 -16.91
C ALA A 722 3.83 -16.45 -18.00
N GLU A 723 4.19 -16.77 -19.24
CA GLU A 723 4.13 -15.82 -20.36
C GLU A 723 2.71 -15.30 -20.66
N PRO A 724 1.67 -16.15 -20.87
CA PRO A 724 0.33 -15.65 -21.11
C PRO A 724 -0.25 -14.88 -19.90
N ILE A 725 0.07 -15.30 -18.67
CA ILE A 725 -0.34 -14.56 -17.47
C ILE A 725 0.34 -13.20 -17.40
N ALA A 726 1.65 -13.12 -17.69
CA ALA A 726 2.41 -11.88 -17.69
C ALA A 726 1.82 -10.86 -18.67
N LYS A 727 1.52 -11.28 -19.90
CA LYS A 727 0.88 -10.43 -20.92
C LYS A 727 -0.49 -9.93 -20.44
N LEU A 728 -1.28 -10.81 -19.84
CA LEU A 728 -2.59 -10.43 -19.30
C LEU A 728 -2.45 -9.37 -18.20
N PHE A 729 -1.59 -9.59 -17.20
CA PHE A 729 -1.39 -8.63 -16.12
C PHE A 729 -0.81 -7.29 -16.62
N ALA A 730 0.13 -7.32 -17.57
CA ALA A 730 0.65 -6.10 -18.20
C ALA A 730 -0.44 -5.30 -18.91
N SER A 731 -1.41 -5.97 -19.57
CA SER A 731 -2.54 -5.28 -20.21
C SER A 731 -3.56 -4.69 -19.23
N LEU A 732 -3.61 -5.22 -18.00
CA LEU A 732 -4.51 -4.76 -16.94
C LEU A 732 -3.87 -3.68 -16.04
N ASP A 733 -2.55 -3.50 -16.10
CA ASP A 733 -1.80 -2.54 -15.29
C ASP A 733 -1.95 -1.11 -15.82
N GLY A 734 -2.03 -0.13 -14.91
CA GLY A 734 -2.10 1.28 -15.24
C GLY A 734 -3.43 1.72 -15.88
N GLY A 735 -3.40 2.76 -16.71
CA GLY A 735 -4.55 3.24 -17.48
C GLY A 735 -4.20 4.25 -18.58
N PRO A 736 -5.16 4.60 -19.47
CA PRO A 736 -4.86 5.45 -20.62
C PRO A 736 -4.37 6.85 -20.22
N SER A 737 -3.31 7.31 -20.92
CA SER A 737 -2.58 8.57 -20.66
C SER A 737 -3.38 9.86 -20.88
N ALA A 738 -4.60 9.77 -21.44
CA ALA A 738 -5.43 10.93 -21.70
C ALA A 738 -6.28 11.30 -20.47
N VAL A 739 -6.20 12.58 -20.10
CA VAL A 739 -6.97 13.24 -19.04
C VAL A 739 -8.46 13.31 -19.42
N THR A 740 -9.13 12.17 -19.57
CA THR A 740 -10.60 12.09 -19.56
C THR A 740 -11.07 11.94 -18.11
N GLN A 741 -12.11 12.67 -17.74
CA GLN A 741 -12.28 13.15 -16.38
C GLN A 741 -13.24 12.31 -15.54
N GLY A 742 -13.02 12.33 -14.22
CA GLY A 742 -13.75 11.57 -13.22
C GLY A 742 -12.96 10.32 -12.82
N GLN A 743 -12.59 10.21 -11.54
CA GLN A 743 -11.93 9.05 -10.90
C GLN A 743 -11.38 7.96 -11.84
N GLY A 744 -10.09 8.10 -12.18
CA GLY A 744 -9.23 6.98 -12.55
C GLY A 744 -9.55 6.25 -13.85
N ASN A 745 -9.05 6.79 -14.96
CA ASN A 745 -8.73 5.97 -16.13
C ASN A 745 -7.77 4.86 -15.69
N THR A 746 -8.29 3.65 -15.51
CA THR A 746 -7.52 2.43 -15.26
C THR A 746 -7.96 1.36 -16.26
N ASN A 747 -7.05 0.47 -16.62
CA ASN A 747 -7.36 -0.65 -17.49
C ASN A 747 -8.24 -1.70 -16.78
N LEU A 748 -8.12 -1.83 -15.46
CA LEU A 748 -9.04 -2.63 -14.64
C LEU A 748 -10.38 -1.91 -14.42
N PRO A 749 -11.52 -2.63 -14.46
CA PRO A 749 -12.81 -2.10 -14.05
C PRO A 749 -12.81 -1.66 -12.57
N ARG A 750 -13.49 -0.56 -12.26
CA ARG A 750 -13.54 0.04 -10.91
C ARG A 750 -14.98 0.13 -10.36
N PRO A 751 -15.59 -0.98 -9.93
CA PRO A 751 -16.94 -0.97 -9.35
C PRO A 751 -17.00 -0.40 -7.92
N SER A 752 -15.86 -0.07 -7.33
CA SER A 752 -15.73 0.53 -5.99
C SER A 752 -15.12 1.94 -6.07
N THR A 753 -15.59 2.81 -5.17
CA THR A 753 -15.15 4.20 -5.04
C THR A 753 -15.55 4.76 -3.66
N TRP A 754 -15.13 5.99 -3.36
CA TRP A 754 -15.49 6.71 -2.15
C TRP A 754 -17.00 6.99 -2.08
N VAL A 755 -17.73 6.27 -1.21
CA VAL A 755 -19.18 6.45 -0.97
C VAL A 755 -19.43 6.48 0.53
N GLY A 756 -19.29 7.66 1.13
CA GLY A 756 -19.41 7.84 2.59
C GLY A 756 -18.23 7.28 3.38
N GLY A 757 -17.20 6.77 2.71
CA GLY A 757 -16.06 6.06 3.27
C GLY A 757 -15.24 5.37 2.18
N PRO A 758 -14.12 4.76 2.54
CA PRO A 758 -13.24 4.10 1.58
C PRO A 758 -13.82 2.74 1.14
N GLY A 759 -13.57 2.37 -0.11
CA GLY A 759 -14.04 1.08 -0.63
C GLY A 759 -15.55 0.94 -0.77
N GLY A 760 -16.32 2.04 -0.75
CA GLY A 760 -17.75 2.02 -1.05
C GLY A 760 -18.06 1.50 -2.46
N ILE A 761 -19.32 1.18 -2.74
CA ILE A 761 -19.79 0.81 -4.08
C ILE A 761 -21.05 1.61 -4.41
N LYS A 762 -21.39 1.72 -5.71
CA LYS A 762 -22.59 2.43 -6.18
C LYS A 762 -23.34 1.63 -7.24
N PRO A 763 -24.66 1.80 -7.37
CA PRO A 763 -25.44 1.14 -8.42
C PRO A 763 -24.95 1.52 -9.82
N ASP A 764 -24.90 0.56 -10.74
CA ASP A 764 -24.61 0.78 -12.16
C ASP A 764 -25.88 0.49 -12.98
N ALA A 765 -26.41 1.51 -13.66
CA ALA A 765 -27.66 1.37 -14.41
C ALA A 765 -27.49 0.63 -15.76
N ARG A 766 -26.26 0.35 -16.19
CA ARG A 766 -26.00 -0.37 -17.44
C ARG A 766 -26.44 -1.85 -17.31
N PRO A 767 -26.98 -2.47 -18.37
CA PRO A 767 -27.29 -3.91 -18.36
C PRO A 767 -26.04 -4.76 -18.10
N TRP A 768 -26.17 -5.81 -17.30
CA TRP A 768 -25.05 -6.69 -16.95
C TRP A 768 -24.43 -7.35 -18.19
N GLU A 769 -25.23 -7.65 -19.21
CA GLU A 769 -24.79 -8.22 -20.48
C GLU A 769 -23.79 -7.31 -21.19
N LYS A 770 -23.85 -5.98 -20.97
CA LYS A 770 -22.88 -5.02 -21.48
C LYS A 770 -21.68 -4.86 -20.55
N VAL A 771 -21.91 -4.79 -19.24
CA VAL A 771 -20.84 -4.58 -18.24
C VAL A 771 -19.93 -5.78 -18.10
N SER A 772 -20.48 -7.00 -18.20
CA SER A 772 -19.72 -8.26 -18.05
C SER A 772 -18.58 -8.42 -19.05
N ALA A 773 -18.67 -7.80 -20.24
CA ALA A 773 -17.60 -7.81 -21.23
C ALA A 773 -16.30 -7.18 -20.71
N GLU A 774 -16.38 -6.19 -19.82
CA GLU A 774 -15.23 -5.53 -19.19
C GLU A 774 -14.43 -6.50 -18.30
N TYR A 775 -15.02 -7.65 -17.92
CA TYR A 775 -14.42 -8.65 -17.04
C TYR A 775 -14.02 -9.94 -17.78
N GLY A 776 -13.91 -9.92 -19.12
CA GLY A 776 -13.53 -11.08 -19.93
C GLY A 776 -12.18 -11.69 -19.54
N PHE A 777 -11.25 -10.87 -19.02
CA PHE A 777 -9.94 -11.29 -18.53
C PHE A 777 -10.03 -12.33 -17.39
N VAL A 778 -11.14 -12.39 -16.65
CA VAL A 778 -11.35 -13.39 -15.59
C VAL A 778 -11.43 -14.79 -16.20
N ASP A 779 -12.12 -14.93 -17.32
CA ASP A 779 -12.28 -16.22 -18.00
C ASP A 779 -11.00 -16.61 -18.76
N GLU A 780 -10.28 -15.63 -19.31
CA GLU A 780 -8.95 -15.83 -19.87
C GLU A 780 -7.96 -16.37 -18.82
N LEU A 781 -7.91 -15.75 -17.64
CA LEU A 781 -7.08 -16.25 -16.54
C LEU A 781 -7.54 -17.65 -16.11
N ALA A 782 -8.85 -17.87 -15.93
CA ALA A 782 -9.38 -19.16 -15.49
C ALA A 782 -8.98 -20.33 -16.42
N LYS A 783 -8.90 -20.10 -17.73
CA LYS A 783 -8.46 -21.10 -18.73
C LYS A 783 -7.01 -21.56 -18.52
N LEU A 784 -6.17 -20.74 -17.88
CA LEU A 784 -4.77 -21.06 -17.61
C LEU A 784 -4.59 -21.93 -16.35
N ARG A 785 -5.60 -22.03 -15.48
CA ARG A 785 -5.53 -22.79 -14.22
C ARG A 785 -5.02 -24.23 -14.37
N PRO A 786 -5.45 -25.05 -15.36
CA PRO A 786 -4.98 -26.43 -15.51
C PRO A 786 -3.46 -26.55 -15.82
N GLN A 787 -2.86 -25.48 -16.31
CA GLN A 787 -1.43 -25.42 -16.65
C GLN A 787 -0.55 -25.18 -15.41
N ILE A 788 -1.13 -24.69 -14.30
CA ILE A 788 -0.41 -24.41 -13.05
C ILE A 788 -0.02 -25.71 -12.37
N LYS A 789 1.28 -25.85 -12.06
CA LYS A 789 1.85 -27.07 -11.46
C LYS A 789 2.44 -26.78 -10.09
N GLY A 790 2.12 -27.64 -9.12
CA GLY A 790 2.59 -27.54 -7.74
C GLY A 790 1.59 -26.83 -6.82
N PRO A 791 1.41 -27.29 -5.57
CA PRO A 791 0.42 -26.73 -4.65
C PRO A 791 0.67 -25.26 -4.28
N GLY A 792 1.92 -24.81 -4.15
CA GLY A 792 2.22 -23.41 -3.80
C GLY A 792 1.92 -22.46 -4.96
N ASN A 793 2.35 -22.81 -6.17
CA ASN A 793 1.97 -22.10 -7.39
C ASN A 793 0.45 -22.04 -7.57
N LEU A 794 -0.27 -23.14 -7.30
CA LEU A 794 -1.72 -23.21 -7.44
C LEU A 794 -2.45 -22.34 -6.40
N GLU A 795 -1.99 -22.33 -5.15
CA GLU A 795 -2.54 -21.46 -4.11
C GLU A 795 -2.44 -19.97 -4.48
N ARG A 796 -1.27 -19.54 -4.95
CA ARG A 796 -1.05 -18.14 -5.37
C ARG A 796 -1.83 -17.80 -6.64
N PHE A 797 -1.95 -18.73 -7.58
CA PHE A 797 -2.80 -18.55 -8.76
C PHE A 797 -4.28 -18.43 -8.36
N ASP A 798 -4.76 -19.31 -7.49
CA ASP A 798 -6.15 -19.30 -7.03
C ASP A 798 -6.47 -18.05 -6.20
N TYR A 799 -5.50 -17.49 -5.47
CA TYR A 799 -5.64 -16.16 -4.86
C TYR A 799 -6.00 -15.11 -5.92
N TRP A 800 -5.19 -14.92 -6.95
CA TRP A 800 -5.43 -13.90 -7.98
C TRP A 800 -6.68 -14.16 -8.80
N LEU A 801 -6.95 -15.42 -9.16
CA LEU A 801 -8.18 -15.78 -9.87
C LEU A 801 -9.42 -15.43 -9.03
N ASN A 802 -9.41 -15.73 -7.73
CA ASN A 802 -10.53 -15.39 -6.86
C ASN A 802 -10.61 -13.87 -6.58
N THR A 803 -9.50 -13.14 -6.53
CA THR A 803 -9.49 -11.68 -6.47
C THR A 803 -10.21 -11.07 -7.69
N PHE A 804 -9.96 -11.58 -8.90
CA PHE A 804 -10.65 -11.08 -10.10
C PHE A 804 -12.08 -11.58 -10.25
N ARG A 805 -12.41 -12.80 -9.78
CA ARG A 805 -13.81 -13.25 -9.67
C ARG A 805 -14.61 -12.42 -8.69
N TYR A 806 -14.01 -12.07 -7.55
CA TYR A 806 -14.56 -11.13 -6.60
C TYR A 806 -14.82 -9.78 -7.29
N LEU A 807 -13.84 -9.21 -7.98
CA LEU A 807 -13.99 -7.95 -8.72
C LEU A 807 -15.18 -7.99 -9.71
N ARG A 808 -15.31 -9.06 -10.49
CA ARG A 808 -16.45 -9.28 -11.39
C ARG A 808 -17.78 -9.40 -10.65
N ALA A 809 -17.81 -10.12 -9.53
CA ALA A 809 -19.01 -10.28 -8.71
C ALA A 809 -19.49 -8.94 -8.12
N VAL A 810 -18.57 -8.05 -7.71
CA VAL A 810 -18.92 -6.70 -7.27
C VAL A 810 -19.57 -5.91 -8.42
N GLY A 811 -19.00 -5.96 -9.64
CA GLY A 811 -19.60 -5.32 -10.81
C GLY A 811 -21.02 -5.82 -11.12
N GLN A 812 -21.28 -7.11 -10.94
CA GLN A 812 -22.60 -7.71 -11.12
C GLN A 812 -23.59 -7.21 -10.05
N VAL A 813 -23.17 -7.19 -8.78
CA VAL A 813 -23.96 -6.66 -7.65
C VAL A 813 -24.36 -5.20 -7.93
N ASN A 814 -23.45 -4.36 -8.45
CA ASN A 814 -23.77 -2.97 -8.77
C ASN A 814 -24.91 -2.87 -9.80
N CYS A 815 -24.93 -3.73 -10.82
CA CYS A 815 -25.96 -3.75 -11.86
C CYS A 815 -27.32 -4.21 -11.32
N THR A 816 -27.34 -5.31 -10.57
CA THR A 816 -28.59 -5.80 -9.96
C THR A 816 -29.09 -4.83 -8.88
N TRP A 817 -28.20 -4.12 -8.18
CA TRP A 817 -28.58 -3.09 -7.21
C TRP A 817 -29.29 -1.90 -7.87
N ALA A 818 -28.84 -1.48 -9.06
CA ALA A 818 -29.53 -0.42 -9.80
C ALA A 818 -30.95 -0.84 -10.21
N ARG A 819 -31.11 -2.09 -10.70
CA ARG A 819 -32.42 -2.69 -11.00
C ARG A 819 -33.32 -2.73 -9.76
N PHE A 820 -32.78 -3.18 -8.62
CA PHE A 820 -33.49 -3.22 -7.35
C PHE A 820 -33.95 -1.83 -6.91
N ASN A 821 -33.08 -0.82 -6.96
CA ASN A 821 -33.42 0.55 -6.58
C ASN A 821 -34.52 1.13 -7.49
N ALA A 822 -34.45 0.88 -8.80
CA ALA A 822 -35.47 1.31 -9.75
C ALA A 822 -36.84 0.64 -9.48
N ALA A 823 -36.86 -0.66 -9.18
CA ALA A 823 -38.08 -1.38 -8.82
C ALA A 823 -38.65 -0.89 -7.48
N MET A 824 -37.79 -0.70 -6.48
CA MET A 824 -38.19 -0.18 -5.17
C MET A 824 -38.78 1.23 -5.29
N LYS A 825 -38.22 2.10 -6.15
CA LYS A 825 -38.79 3.42 -6.41
C LYS A 825 -40.22 3.30 -6.95
N LYS A 826 -40.47 2.45 -7.95
CA LYS A 826 -41.83 2.21 -8.49
C LYS A 826 -42.81 1.74 -7.42
N VAL A 827 -42.37 0.86 -6.52
CA VAL A 827 -43.17 0.41 -5.37
C VAL A 827 -43.49 1.56 -4.42
N LYS A 828 -42.54 2.44 -4.11
CA LYS A 828 -42.78 3.60 -3.23
C LYS A 828 -43.72 4.63 -3.86
N ASP A 829 -43.69 4.76 -5.18
CA ASP A 829 -44.55 5.68 -5.94
C ASP A 829 -46.01 5.16 -6.04
N GLU A 830 -46.26 3.87 -5.78
CA GLU A 830 -47.62 3.29 -5.73
C GLU A 830 -48.37 3.72 -4.45
N LYS A 831 -49.55 4.32 -4.66
CA LYS A 831 -50.37 4.92 -3.60
C LYS A 831 -51.31 3.90 -2.96
N GLN A 832 -51.79 2.92 -3.72
CA GLN A 832 -52.71 1.90 -3.23
C GLN A 832 -51.95 0.82 -2.46
N ALA A 833 -52.32 0.61 -1.19
CA ALA A 833 -51.56 -0.25 -0.28
C ALA A 833 -51.45 -1.72 -0.77
N ASP A 834 -52.55 -2.30 -1.25
CA ASP A 834 -52.58 -3.68 -1.74
C ASP A 834 -51.82 -3.83 -3.07
N ALA A 835 -52.00 -2.87 -3.99
CA ALA A 835 -51.26 -2.84 -5.25
C ALA A 835 -49.75 -2.66 -5.00
N ARG A 836 -49.37 -1.82 -4.03
CA ARG A 836 -47.98 -1.62 -3.62
C ARG A 836 -47.37 -2.91 -3.07
N LYS A 837 -48.09 -3.62 -2.20
CA LYS A 837 -47.64 -4.89 -1.62
C LYS A 837 -47.48 -5.97 -2.70
N GLU A 838 -48.42 -6.07 -3.63
CA GLU A 838 -48.35 -7.03 -4.73
C GLU A 838 -47.23 -6.68 -5.72
N LEU A 839 -47.08 -5.42 -6.08
CA LEU A 839 -45.97 -4.93 -6.91
C LEU A 839 -44.61 -5.23 -6.26
N ALA A 840 -44.47 -5.03 -4.94
CA ALA A 840 -43.26 -5.37 -4.20
C ALA A 840 -42.96 -6.88 -4.25
N ARG A 841 -43.99 -7.72 -4.11
CA ARG A 841 -43.85 -9.18 -4.18
C ARG A 841 -43.43 -9.65 -5.59
N GLN A 842 -43.99 -9.05 -6.63
CA GLN A 842 -43.72 -9.46 -8.02
C GLN A 842 -42.40 -8.91 -8.58
N THR A 843 -41.97 -7.72 -8.15
CA THR A 843 -40.84 -7.02 -8.79
C THR A 843 -39.62 -6.86 -7.90
N VAL A 844 -39.79 -6.57 -6.62
CA VAL A 844 -38.67 -6.24 -5.72
C VAL A 844 -38.16 -7.47 -4.98
N LEU A 845 -39.05 -8.35 -4.51
CA LEU A 845 -38.65 -9.57 -3.80
C LEU A 845 -37.77 -10.52 -4.65
N PRO A 846 -38.03 -10.75 -5.94
CA PRO A 846 -37.12 -11.55 -6.77
C PRO A 846 -35.73 -10.90 -6.93
N LEU A 847 -35.66 -9.58 -7.14
CA LEU A 847 -34.40 -8.84 -7.23
C LEU A 847 -33.62 -8.87 -5.90
N ARG A 848 -34.34 -8.86 -4.76
CA ARG A 848 -33.74 -9.02 -3.44
C ARG A 848 -33.05 -10.38 -3.29
N LYS A 849 -33.71 -11.46 -3.70
CA LYS A 849 -33.14 -12.83 -3.69
C LYS A 849 -31.91 -12.91 -4.59
N GLU A 850 -32.00 -12.33 -5.79
CA GLU A 850 -30.88 -12.23 -6.74
C GLU A 850 -29.69 -11.48 -6.10
N LEU A 851 -29.92 -10.33 -5.44
CA LEU A 851 -28.88 -9.58 -4.74
C LEU A 851 -28.23 -10.36 -3.61
N VAL A 852 -29.02 -11.03 -2.77
CA VAL A 852 -28.47 -11.83 -1.65
C VAL A 852 -27.58 -12.95 -2.17
N ALA A 853 -28.02 -13.66 -3.21
CA ALA A 853 -27.22 -14.71 -3.84
C ALA A 853 -25.91 -14.16 -4.44
N GLN A 854 -25.97 -13.03 -5.16
CA GLN A 854 -24.76 -12.41 -5.72
C GLN A 854 -23.80 -11.90 -4.63
N VAL A 855 -24.31 -11.37 -3.51
CA VAL A 855 -23.46 -10.97 -2.38
C VAL A 855 -22.86 -12.19 -1.66
N ALA A 856 -23.56 -13.33 -1.64
CA ALA A 856 -22.96 -14.59 -1.19
C ALA A 856 -21.78 -15.00 -2.09
N ASP A 857 -21.90 -14.86 -3.42
CA ASP A 857 -20.79 -15.09 -4.35
C ASP A 857 -19.61 -14.15 -4.10
N VAL A 858 -19.88 -12.85 -3.86
CA VAL A 858 -18.85 -11.88 -3.45
C VAL A 858 -18.10 -12.37 -2.22
N HIS A 859 -18.82 -12.79 -1.16
CA HIS A 859 -18.18 -13.27 0.07
C HIS A 859 -17.44 -14.58 -0.13
N ARG A 860 -17.96 -15.50 -0.96
CA ARG A 860 -17.26 -16.75 -1.29
C ARG A 860 -15.91 -16.48 -1.92
N TYR A 861 -15.83 -15.58 -2.89
CA TYR A 861 -14.57 -15.22 -3.53
C TYR A 861 -13.67 -14.40 -2.61
N LEU A 862 -14.23 -13.46 -1.84
CA LEU A 862 -13.47 -12.65 -0.89
C LEU A 862 -12.82 -13.52 0.20
N LEU A 863 -13.60 -14.40 0.84
CA LEU A 863 -13.11 -15.34 1.86
C LEU A 863 -12.06 -16.32 1.31
N ALA A 864 -12.07 -16.61 0.00
CA ALA A 864 -11.04 -17.42 -0.65
C ALA A 864 -9.69 -16.69 -0.82
N THR A 865 -9.66 -15.36 -0.68
CA THR A 865 -8.44 -14.54 -0.83
C THR A 865 -7.81 -14.14 0.51
N ILE A 866 -8.47 -14.38 1.64
CA ILE A 866 -7.96 -13.92 2.94
C ILE A 866 -6.70 -14.69 3.32
N THR A 867 -5.64 -13.93 3.60
CA THR A 867 -4.30 -14.42 3.97
C THR A 867 -3.61 -13.52 4.99
N THR A 868 -4.07 -12.28 5.17
CA THR A 868 -3.49 -11.27 6.08
C THR A 868 -4.59 -10.56 6.86
N THR A 869 -4.22 -9.85 7.93
CA THR A 869 -5.12 -8.99 8.71
C THR A 869 -5.81 -7.93 7.85
N GLY A 870 -5.11 -7.30 6.91
CA GLY A 870 -5.72 -6.35 5.97
C GLY A 870 -6.80 -6.97 5.08
N GLY A 871 -6.67 -8.25 4.70
CA GLY A 871 -7.75 -8.97 4.03
C GLY A 871 -9.00 -9.13 4.90
N MET A 872 -8.82 -9.37 6.20
CA MET A 872 -9.94 -9.39 7.16
C MET A 872 -10.61 -8.01 7.25
N GLY A 873 -9.84 -6.93 7.10
CA GLY A 873 -10.36 -5.57 6.97
C GLY A 873 -11.32 -5.41 5.79
N ASN A 874 -10.98 -5.94 4.61
CA ASN A 874 -11.89 -5.91 3.45
C ASN A 874 -13.22 -6.62 3.72
N VAL A 875 -13.20 -7.71 4.50
CA VAL A 875 -14.43 -8.41 4.93
C VAL A 875 -15.26 -7.53 5.86
N THR A 876 -14.62 -6.84 6.79
CA THR A 876 -15.28 -5.87 7.67
C THR A 876 -15.88 -4.71 6.89
N ASN A 877 -15.22 -4.20 5.85
CA ASN A 877 -15.79 -3.19 4.96
C ASN A 877 -17.11 -3.65 4.34
N TRP A 878 -17.16 -4.87 3.79
CA TRP A 878 -18.43 -5.42 3.31
C TRP A 878 -19.49 -5.48 4.40
N GLN A 879 -19.15 -6.02 5.57
CA GLN A 879 -20.11 -6.26 6.65
C GLN A 879 -20.62 -4.99 7.33
N GLN A 880 -19.77 -3.96 7.44
CA GLN A 880 -20.03 -2.75 8.23
C GLN A 880 -20.20 -1.48 7.40
N HIS A 881 -19.70 -1.44 6.17
CA HIS A 881 -19.79 -0.26 5.31
C HIS A 881 -20.75 -0.47 4.13
N VAL A 882 -20.56 -1.53 3.33
CA VAL A 882 -21.35 -1.76 2.10
C VAL A 882 -22.72 -2.41 2.36
N MET A 883 -22.76 -3.54 3.08
CA MET A 883 -24.00 -4.30 3.30
C MET A 883 -25.09 -3.51 4.04
N PRO A 884 -24.81 -2.60 4.99
CA PRO A 884 -25.85 -1.82 5.64
C PRO A 884 -26.74 -1.05 4.66
N THR A 885 -26.16 -0.40 3.65
CA THR A 885 -26.90 0.36 2.63
C THR A 885 -27.40 -0.51 1.49
N LEU A 886 -26.67 -1.56 1.13
CA LEU A 886 -27.02 -2.46 0.03
C LEU A 886 -28.14 -3.45 0.39
N LEU A 887 -28.06 -4.09 1.57
CA LEU A 887 -28.91 -5.22 1.94
C LEU A 887 -29.71 -4.96 3.23
N SER A 888 -29.08 -4.51 4.31
CA SER A 888 -29.72 -4.49 5.64
C SER A 888 -30.85 -3.47 5.76
N GLN A 889 -30.61 -2.21 5.36
CA GLN A 889 -31.64 -1.16 5.40
C GLN A 889 -32.75 -1.43 4.36
N PRO A 890 -32.45 -1.72 3.08
CA PRO A 890 -33.51 -1.98 2.09
C PRO A 890 -34.30 -3.26 2.38
N GLY A 891 -33.69 -4.27 2.99
CA GLY A 891 -34.37 -5.49 3.42
C GLY A 891 -35.43 -5.22 4.49
N ARG A 892 -35.11 -4.41 5.51
CA ARG A 892 -36.09 -3.99 6.53
C ARG A 892 -37.24 -3.18 5.91
N GLU A 893 -36.92 -2.30 4.97
CA GLU A 893 -37.94 -1.53 4.26
C GLU A 893 -38.88 -2.43 3.44
N LEU A 894 -38.33 -3.41 2.71
CA LEU A 894 -39.12 -4.37 1.96
C LEU A 894 -40.03 -5.21 2.86
N ALA A 895 -39.51 -5.71 3.99
CA ALA A 895 -40.31 -6.47 4.97
C ALA A 895 -41.49 -5.63 5.48
N LYS A 896 -41.26 -4.34 5.77
CA LYS A 896 -42.31 -3.41 6.19
C LYS A 896 -43.37 -3.20 5.10
N ILE A 897 -42.98 -3.06 3.84
CA ILE A 897 -43.90 -2.91 2.71
C ILE A 897 -44.75 -4.18 2.52
N LEU A 898 -44.13 -5.37 2.65
CA LEU A 898 -44.82 -6.65 2.53
C LEU A 898 -45.69 -6.97 3.76
N GLY A 899 -45.41 -6.36 4.91
CA GLY A 899 -46.09 -6.63 6.18
C GLY A 899 -45.82 -8.05 6.72
N GLN A 900 -44.66 -8.62 6.38
CA GLN A 900 -44.21 -9.95 6.80
C GLN A 900 -42.67 -10.01 6.77
N GLU A 901 -42.11 -11.00 7.46
CA GLU A 901 -40.69 -11.30 7.33
C GLU A 901 -40.34 -11.75 5.90
N LEU A 902 -39.09 -11.47 5.51
CA LEU A 902 -38.56 -11.93 4.23
C LEU A 902 -38.28 -13.45 4.30
N PRO A 903 -38.49 -14.19 3.21
CA PRO A 903 -38.12 -15.60 3.16
C PRO A 903 -36.61 -15.79 3.35
N GLU A 904 -36.18 -16.98 3.79
CA GLU A 904 -34.79 -17.30 4.11
C GLU A 904 -33.83 -17.01 2.93
N ASP A 905 -34.26 -17.33 1.69
CA ASP A 905 -33.50 -17.08 0.46
C ASP A 905 -33.42 -15.59 0.05
N ALA A 906 -34.09 -14.70 0.79
CA ALA A 906 -33.99 -13.24 0.67
C ALA A 906 -33.23 -12.59 1.85
N MET A 907 -32.59 -13.39 2.70
CA MET A 907 -31.78 -12.95 3.84
C MET A 907 -30.34 -13.44 3.72
N PRO A 908 -29.33 -12.66 4.18
CA PRO A 908 -27.96 -13.15 4.25
C PRO A 908 -27.89 -14.41 5.13
N MET A 909 -27.26 -15.47 4.63
CA MET A 909 -27.05 -16.70 5.41
C MET A 909 -25.84 -16.52 6.33
N ASP A 910 -25.81 -17.21 7.47
CA ASP A 910 -24.68 -17.12 8.41
C ASP A 910 -23.57 -18.14 8.13
N LYS A 911 -23.85 -19.17 7.32
CA LYS A 911 -22.94 -20.31 7.13
C LYS A 911 -21.84 -20.00 6.11
N TYR A 912 -20.64 -20.51 6.40
CA TYR A 912 -19.57 -20.62 5.42
C TYR A 912 -19.91 -21.69 4.38
N ASP A 913 -19.78 -21.37 3.08
CA ASP A 913 -20.06 -22.31 1.98
C ASP A 913 -18.84 -22.60 1.09
N GLY A 914 -17.69 -22.01 1.41
CA GLY A 914 -16.46 -22.15 0.65
C GLY A 914 -15.71 -23.46 0.90
N SER A 915 -14.63 -23.67 0.14
CA SER A 915 -13.72 -24.80 0.35
C SER A 915 -12.97 -24.65 1.67
N PRO A 916 -12.74 -25.74 2.44
CA PRO A 916 -11.94 -25.68 3.65
C PRO A 916 -10.58 -24.99 3.49
N ARG A 917 -10.23 -24.05 4.39
CA ARG A 917 -8.94 -23.33 4.38
C ARG A 917 -8.31 -23.27 5.77
N VAL A 918 -6.98 -23.21 5.81
CA VAL A 918 -6.18 -22.83 6.98
C VAL A 918 -5.42 -21.56 6.65
N ILE A 919 -5.50 -20.55 7.52
CA ILE A 919 -4.94 -19.22 7.31
C ILE A 919 -4.10 -18.87 8.53
N VAL A 920 -2.87 -18.40 8.29
CA VAL A 920 -2.00 -17.82 9.31
C VAL A 920 -1.83 -16.34 8.93
N PRO A 921 -2.60 -15.41 9.52
CA PRO A 921 -2.64 -14.02 9.07
C PRO A 921 -1.32 -13.26 9.30
N THR A 922 -0.48 -13.76 10.22
CA THR A 922 0.80 -13.16 10.61
C THR A 922 1.88 -14.21 10.55
N VAL A 923 2.75 -14.13 9.54
CA VAL A 923 3.84 -15.10 9.32
C VAL A 923 5.17 -14.47 9.69
N ARG A 924 5.72 -14.84 10.86
CA ARG A 924 7.07 -14.44 11.27
C ARG A 924 8.11 -15.24 10.50
N SER A 925 8.99 -14.56 9.78
CA SER A 925 10.11 -15.21 9.05
C SER A 925 11.42 -15.22 9.86
N SER A 926 11.45 -14.48 10.96
CA SER A 926 12.56 -14.40 11.91
C SER A 926 12.07 -14.10 13.33
N LEU A 927 12.87 -14.50 14.32
CA LEU A 927 12.65 -14.26 15.75
C LEU A 927 13.97 -13.78 16.38
N ALA A 928 13.88 -12.93 17.40
CA ALA A 928 15.02 -12.66 18.26
C ALA A 928 15.36 -13.91 19.09
N ALA A 929 16.63 -14.11 19.44
CA ALA A 929 17.01 -15.17 20.37
C ALA A 929 16.26 -15.00 21.72
N GLY A 930 15.55 -16.04 22.15
CA GLY A 930 14.72 -15.98 23.36
C GLY A 930 13.26 -15.54 23.13
N GLU A 931 12.85 -15.26 21.89
CA GLU A 931 11.46 -14.94 21.53
C GLU A 931 10.64 -16.21 21.22
N ASP A 932 9.42 -16.29 21.74
CA ASP A 932 8.48 -17.38 21.42
C ASP A 932 7.94 -17.22 19.99
N LEU A 933 7.68 -18.33 19.29
CA LEU A 933 6.84 -18.29 18.09
C LEU A 933 5.38 -18.43 18.48
N ARG A 934 4.59 -17.36 18.35
CA ARG A 934 3.14 -17.36 18.61
C ARG A 934 2.39 -17.23 17.29
N LEU A 935 1.43 -18.13 17.04
CA LEU A 935 0.66 -18.14 15.82
C LEU A 935 -0.84 -18.10 16.13
N LYS A 936 -1.53 -17.12 15.54
CA LYS A 936 -2.97 -17.17 15.31
C LYS A 936 -3.23 -18.01 14.07
N VAL A 937 -4.15 -18.97 14.16
CA VAL A 937 -4.51 -19.84 13.03
C VAL A 937 -6.02 -19.79 12.86
N ILE A 938 -6.47 -19.43 11.66
CA ILE A 938 -7.89 -19.38 11.32
C ILE A 938 -8.21 -20.58 10.43
N ILE A 939 -9.20 -21.36 10.82
CA ILE A 939 -9.69 -22.53 10.09
C ILE A 939 -11.10 -22.21 9.60
N LEU A 940 -11.24 -22.03 8.28
CA LEU A 940 -12.53 -21.80 7.63
C LEU A 940 -13.09 -23.12 7.14
N THR A 941 -14.10 -23.63 7.82
CA THR A 941 -14.79 -24.89 7.50
C THR A 941 -16.27 -24.80 7.84
N GLN A 942 -17.11 -25.61 7.19
CA GLN A 942 -18.55 -25.66 7.49
C GLN A 942 -18.85 -26.26 8.87
N LYS A 943 -17.98 -27.17 9.32
CA LYS A 943 -18.04 -27.85 10.62
C LYS A 943 -16.66 -27.80 11.27
N GLN A 944 -16.58 -27.97 12.58
CA GLN A 944 -15.30 -28.03 13.27
C GLN A 944 -14.40 -29.13 12.67
N PRO A 945 -13.09 -28.86 12.50
CA PRO A 945 -12.14 -29.85 11.99
C PRO A 945 -12.01 -31.03 12.95
N LYS A 946 -11.73 -32.23 12.43
CA LYS A 946 -11.51 -33.44 13.23
C LYS A 946 -10.25 -33.32 14.10
N ASN A 947 -9.21 -32.70 13.54
CA ASN A 947 -7.98 -32.38 14.26
C ASN A 947 -7.22 -31.26 13.56
N ALA A 948 -6.37 -30.56 14.33
CA ALA A 948 -5.50 -29.50 13.84
C ALA A 948 -4.21 -29.50 14.66
N PHE A 949 -3.08 -29.69 14.00
CA PHE A 949 -1.76 -29.79 14.64
C PHE A 949 -0.72 -28.94 13.90
N LEU A 950 0.18 -28.35 14.67
CA LEU A 950 1.43 -27.80 14.19
C LEU A 950 2.51 -28.86 14.32
N TYR A 951 3.29 -29.05 13.25
CA TYR A 951 4.45 -29.92 13.21
C TYR A 951 5.67 -29.02 13.03
N TRP A 952 6.65 -29.10 13.93
CA TRP A 952 7.88 -28.32 13.81
C TRP A 952 9.12 -29.13 14.17
N ARG A 953 10.28 -28.67 13.71
CA ARG A 953 11.58 -29.25 14.06
C ARG A 953 12.70 -28.23 13.86
N PRO A 954 13.88 -28.42 14.48
CA PRO A 954 15.08 -27.71 14.05
C PRO A 954 15.32 -27.94 12.55
N MET A 955 15.66 -26.88 11.82
CA MET A 955 15.69 -26.91 10.35
C MET A 955 16.64 -28.02 9.84
N GLY A 956 16.10 -28.92 8.99
CA GLY A 956 16.85 -30.01 8.35
C GLY A 956 17.07 -31.26 9.20
N THR A 957 16.51 -31.36 10.42
CA THR A 957 16.45 -32.64 11.14
C THR A 957 15.31 -33.51 10.61
N GLU A 958 15.24 -34.79 10.97
CA GLU A 958 14.23 -35.69 10.40
C GLU A 958 12.89 -35.67 11.16
N GLN A 959 12.92 -35.66 12.50
CA GLN A 959 11.74 -35.88 13.34
C GLN A 959 11.01 -34.57 13.67
N TYR A 960 9.70 -34.56 13.41
CA TYR A 960 8.81 -33.46 13.81
C TYR A 960 8.29 -33.65 15.24
N ILE A 961 8.26 -32.55 15.97
CA ILE A 961 7.50 -32.38 17.21
C ILE A 961 6.11 -31.90 16.84
N MET A 962 5.09 -32.57 17.37
CA MET A 962 3.69 -32.26 17.11
C MET A 962 3.09 -31.50 18.29
N VAL A 963 2.42 -30.38 18.02
CA VAL A 963 1.76 -29.53 19.01
C VAL A 963 0.30 -29.34 18.58
N ALA A 964 -0.64 -29.66 19.47
CA ALA A 964 -2.07 -29.45 19.20
C ALA A 964 -2.38 -27.96 19.17
N LEU A 965 -3.21 -27.54 18.21
CA LEU A 965 -3.75 -26.18 18.20
C LEU A 965 -4.81 -26.05 19.29
N THR A 966 -4.76 -24.96 20.05
CA THR A 966 -5.79 -24.61 21.04
C THR A 966 -6.91 -23.85 20.36
N HIS A 967 -8.14 -24.39 20.38
CA HIS A 967 -9.33 -23.67 19.90
C HIS A 967 -9.63 -22.50 20.83
N ILE A 968 -9.77 -21.30 20.27
CA ILE A 968 -10.08 -20.08 21.03
C ILE A 968 -11.59 -19.82 20.98
N THR A 969 -12.12 -19.61 19.79
CA THR A 969 -13.56 -19.48 19.52
C THR A 969 -13.81 -19.50 18.02
N ARG A 970 -15.04 -19.79 17.58
CA ARG A 970 -15.43 -19.78 16.16
C ARG A 970 -14.42 -20.53 15.28
N GLY A 971 -13.85 -19.90 14.25
CA GLY A 971 -12.80 -20.47 13.41
C GLY A 971 -11.37 -20.19 13.89
N VAL A 972 -11.16 -19.55 15.05
CA VAL A 972 -9.84 -19.10 15.50
C VAL A 972 -9.22 -20.07 16.51
N TYR A 973 -7.95 -20.39 16.25
CA TYR A 973 -7.09 -21.24 17.04
C TYR A 973 -5.77 -20.51 17.33
N SER A 974 -5.03 -21.01 18.31
CA SER A 974 -3.68 -20.53 18.62
C SER A 974 -2.71 -21.69 18.86
N VAL A 975 -1.43 -21.43 18.66
CA VAL A 975 -0.34 -22.34 19.04
C VAL A 975 0.91 -21.53 19.36
N THR A 976 1.69 -22.01 20.33
CA THR A 976 2.97 -21.40 20.71
C THR A 976 4.06 -22.45 20.70
N ILE A 977 5.21 -22.13 20.10
CA ILE A 977 6.47 -22.85 20.29
C ILE A 977 7.33 -22.00 21.22
N SER A 978 7.71 -22.54 22.37
CA SER A 978 8.42 -21.75 23.37
C SER A 978 9.86 -21.49 22.97
N ALA A 979 10.40 -20.32 23.31
CA ALA A 979 11.80 -19.98 23.07
C ALA A 979 12.77 -20.97 23.74
N ARG A 980 12.36 -21.58 24.87
CA ARG A 980 13.13 -22.61 25.59
C ARG A 980 13.32 -23.88 24.75
N GLU A 981 12.34 -24.23 23.93
CA GLU A 981 12.40 -25.38 23.01
C GLU A 981 13.15 -25.04 21.73
N ILE A 982 12.92 -23.84 21.17
CA ILE A 982 13.61 -23.33 19.98
C ILE A 982 15.12 -23.20 20.21
N LYS A 983 15.50 -22.75 21.43
CA LYS A 983 16.88 -22.43 21.81
C LYS A 983 17.48 -21.39 20.85
N ILE A 984 18.56 -21.73 20.16
CA ILE A 984 19.26 -20.86 19.19
C ILE A 984 19.22 -21.41 17.77
N SER A 985 18.50 -22.52 17.55
CA SER A 985 18.44 -23.22 16.27
C SER A 985 17.35 -22.62 15.40
N ASP A 986 17.68 -22.34 14.15
CA ASP A 986 16.67 -22.03 13.13
C ASP A 986 15.72 -23.23 13.00
N LEU A 987 14.44 -22.98 12.73
CA LEU A 987 13.40 -24.02 12.72
C LEU A 987 12.57 -24.00 11.44
N GLU A 988 11.88 -25.11 11.19
CA GLU A 988 10.84 -25.20 10.16
C GLU A 988 9.56 -25.82 10.73
N TYR A 989 8.41 -25.40 10.22
CA TYR A 989 7.11 -25.87 10.66
C TYR A 989 6.07 -25.88 9.54
N HIS A 990 5.04 -26.68 9.74
CA HIS A 990 3.79 -26.61 8.99
C HIS A 990 2.60 -26.91 9.90
N ILE A 991 1.41 -26.52 9.47
CA ILE A 991 0.14 -26.83 10.11
C ILE A 991 -0.61 -27.80 9.22
N LYS A 992 -1.15 -28.87 9.81
CA LYS A 992 -2.05 -29.80 9.14
C LYS A 992 -3.41 -29.78 9.84
N VAL A 993 -4.45 -29.54 9.07
CA VAL A 993 -5.85 -29.58 9.51
C VAL A 993 -6.55 -30.71 8.78
N THR A 994 -7.21 -31.61 9.51
CA THR A 994 -8.11 -32.59 8.91
C THR A 994 -9.53 -32.07 8.98
N ALA A 995 -10.08 -31.69 7.82
CA ALA A 995 -11.47 -31.24 7.71
C ALA A 995 -12.44 -32.36 8.11
N ASP A 996 -13.70 -31.97 8.34
CA ASP A 996 -14.80 -32.86 8.69
C ASP A 996 -15.00 -33.98 7.65
N ASN A 997 -14.84 -33.65 6.36
CA ASN A 997 -14.86 -34.62 5.25
C ASN A 997 -13.62 -35.53 5.16
N GLY A 998 -12.66 -35.43 6.08
CA GLY A 998 -11.43 -36.24 6.10
C GLY A 998 -10.29 -35.70 5.24
N ARG A 999 -10.49 -34.64 4.45
CA ARG A 999 -9.43 -34.02 3.64
C ARG A 999 -8.43 -33.30 4.53
N SER A 1000 -7.14 -33.55 4.30
CA SER A 1000 -6.06 -32.77 4.94
C SER A 1000 -5.78 -31.48 4.16
N ILE A 1001 -5.62 -30.38 4.90
CA ILE A 1001 -5.28 -29.05 4.42
C ILE A 1001 -4.01 -28.62 5.15
N TYR A 1002 -3.12 -27.92 4.45
CA TYR A 1002 -1.80 -27.58 4.95
C TYR A 1002 -1.53 -26.07 4.87
N PHE A 1003 -0.81 -25.55 5.86
CA PHE A 1003 -0.08 -24.29 5.77
C PHE A 1003 1.42 -24.55 6.00
N PRO A 1004 2.32 -24.10 5.11
CA PRO A 1004 2.02 -23.61 3.76
C PRO A 1004 1.45 -24.74 2.89
N ALA A 1005 0.81 -24.42 1.76
CA ALA A 1005 0.25 -25.43 0.86
C ALA A 1005 1.29 -26.42 0.30
N THR A 1006 2.57 -26.06 0.34
CA THR A 1006 3.69 -26.90 -0.10
C THR A 1006 4.16 -27.94 0.92
N ALA A 1007 3.66 -27.90 2.15
CA ALA A 1007 4.05 -28.83 3.20
C ALA A 1007 3.56 -30.26 2.93
N PRO A 1008 4.26 -31.29 3.45
CA PRO A 1008 5.52 -31.23 4.21
C PRO A 1008 6.77 -31.14 3.32
N ARG A 1009 6.62 -30.93 2.00
CA ARG A 1009 7.76 -30.95 1.05
C ARG A 1009 8.62 -29.68 1.15
N ILE A 1010 7.96 -28.54 1.38
CA ILE A 1010 8.58 -27.24 1.68
C ILE A 1010 7.74 -26.62 2.80
N ASP A 1011 8.36 -26.48 3.97
CA ASP A 1011 7.75 -25.94 5.19
C ASP A 1011 7.99 -24.44 5.31
N GLN A 1012 7.22 -23.80 6.21
CA GLN A 1012 7.54 -22.44 6.65
C GLN A 1012 8.78 -22.48 7.54
N THR A 1013 9.70 -21.55 7.35
CA THR A 1013 10.97 -21.49 8.09
C THR A 1013 11.04 -20.23 8.94
N VAL A 1014 11.82 -20.29 10.02
CA VAL A 1014 12.07 -19.16 10.90
C VAL A 1014 13.56 -19.14 11.26
N VAL A 1015 14.21 -18.00 11.01
CA VAL A 1015 15.62 -17.76 11.35
C VAL A 1015 15.72 -17.07 12.70
N ILE A 1016 16.63 -17.53 13.57
CA ILE A 1016 16.87 -16.90 14.87
C ILE A 1016 17.97 -15.84 14.74
N ILE A 1017 17.64 -14.58 15.03
CA ILE A 1017 18.56 -13.44 15.00
C ILE A 1017 19.35 -13.40 16.32
N GLN A 1018 20.67 -13.23 16.23
CA GLN A 1018 21.63 -13.32 17.35
C GLN A 1018 22.53 -12.10 17.46
#